data_AF-A0A5A8DXS0-F1
#
_entry.id   AF-A0A5A8DXS0-F1
#
_cell.length_a   1.000
_cell.length_b   1.000
_cell.length_c   1.000
_cell.angle_alpha   90.00
_cell.angle_beta   90.00
_cell.angle_gamma   90.00
#
_symmetry.space_group_name_H-M   'P 1'
#
loop_
_entity.id
_entity.type
_entity.pdbx_description
1 polymer ?
#
loop_
_entity_poly.entity_id
_entity_poly.type
_entity_poly.pdbx_seq_one_letter_code
_entity_poly.pdbx_strand_id
1 'polypeptide(L)'
;MAVTDDDAKRRSKSLASQTDPHDGDASPADESARTVIAGPILCCGAWRTELPAYAWVLPVVLMEYLVLSLVASIVPALESKQFGGSEYVIVGVASGINGLLSVFGTPTIGRLSDALGRKPLMALTVVGSSLPMCILAATSNMWVYESIRAAAGLVTATFSVAFAVAADVTTPALRATAIGRVVATFGISLSIGPLVGAGLITLVGPLGPELLAVVLTVLNAAYVMLVLPETLPPAGKTQGVCKHVRSPVETMGPLLQHPALRLVGGVVFFVNVAEQGLVSLLISYLQRHLGFGSMDIGIFALALGMMMAGSQAFLLPILLKRFETRNVVVAVSAVNALHTMLYGLVREKWQVFCVLVLAVISFLGFPAIADIVSRMVPRERQGQFQGAVTGVRALTVGIGPALFGFILSETCPSSSEDGGDFDISCSTAFFIGAALVAGGAILAMWLPSHSDLLAIAKEILALTAAAEEDSEALGDSPAMDDYVAMEFVSETWTIVADDAPMVEDRTEPLGLAAADEEFLLEEQEAEALGDGVAGAGVKEEAPDEQPPEPSTLWDGLVRLAGIVGWVVVLGVMWLGSLFYNQENVLYHPEQPKGYRSPSDIPEEAGLSSPAARDPPLPFKTVFLATEDGARLHAWMVHAADPDLRKRVPTLVFLHGNAGNMAFRLPNVEVLHAACEGTVNIFMLEYRGYGDSTGRPSEDGLGLDIDAGLKYLRTCGDVDPDNVFVFGRSLGGAVAVRGAVGAEGKGIRGLILENTFTCVSDMVDVLMPHLKWVKKLVLRMHWPTRERLTTLGHLPALFISGGQDELIPAEQMRANFVSHAAPMKDKLFIRVTLGTHNDTWQRGGWRYYEQVFAFVKRTAVGEAADLVRVPTRQWWGAWSRRRELLLWRPASDAKPKPIAAE
;
A
#
# COMPACT_ATOMS: atom_id res chain seq x y z
N MET A 1 3.93 -55.06 18.54
CA MET A 1 4.87 -55.99 17.88
C MET A 1 5.11 -55.48 16.47
N ALA A 2 6.38 -55.30 16.12
CA ALA A 2 6.87 -54.69 14.89
C ALA A 2 6.59 -55.57 13.66
N VAL A 3 6.39 -54.94 12.51
CA VAL A 3 6.58 -55.58 11.19
C VAL A 3 7.37 -54.61 10.31
N THR A 4 8.40 -55.18 9.71
CA THR A 4 9.55 -54.58 9.05
C THR A 4 9.34 -54.38 7.55
N ASP A 5 10.17 -53.45 7.07
CA ASP A 5 10.49 -52.97 5.74
C ASP A 5 11.00 -54.07 4.79
N ASP A 6 10.27 -54.45 3.71
CA ASP A 6 10.87 -55.20 2.58
C ASP A 6 10.08 -55.33 1.24
N ASP A 7 9.27 -54.36 0.80
CA ASP A 7 8.56 -54.50 -0.51
C ASP A 7 8.75 -53.34 -1.52
N ALA A 8 9.65 -52.39 -1.22
CA ALA A 8 9.88 -51.23 -2.09
C ALA A 8 10.84 -51.46 -3.27
N LYS A 9 11.35 -52.68 -3.51
CA LYS A 9 12.42 -52.94 -4.51
C LYS A 9 12.02 -53.68 -5.79
N ARG A 10 10.73 -53.93 -6.06
CA ARG A 10 10.32 -54.84 -7.15
C ARG A 10 9.53 -54.28 -8.34
N ARG A 11 9.35 -52.97 -8.51
CA ARG A 11 8.51 -52.45 -9.61
C ARG A 11 9.05 -51.28 -10.45
N SER A 12 10.37 -51.11 -10.57
CA SER A 12 10.98 -50.09 -11.44
C SER A 12 11.68 -50.60 -12.70
N LYS A 13 11.44 -51.85 -13.14
CA LYS A 13 11.99 -52.41 -14.37
C LYS A 13 10.94 -53.17 -15.18
N SER A 14 10.08 -52.43 -15.87
CA SER A 14 9.33 -52.91 -17.04
C SER A 14 8.72 -51.70 -17.73
N LEU A 15 8.73 -51.69 -19.05
CA LEU A 15 8.27 -50.64 -19.97
C LEU A 15 9.28 -49.54 -20.31
N ALA A 16 10.35 -49.97 -20.98
CA ALA A 16 11.02 -49.18 -22.01
C ALA A 16 11.37 -50.10 -23.18
N SER A 17 10.43 -50.31 -24.11
CA SER A 17 10.72 -50.80 -25.46
C SER A 17 9.50 -50.70 -26.37
N GLN A 18 9.70 -50.06 -27.53
CA GLN A 18 8.97 -50.17 -28.80
C GLN A 18 8.37 -48.85 -29.31
N THR A 19 9.06 -48.30 -30.31
CA THR A 19 8.61 -47.36 -31.34
C THR A 19 8.70 -48.11 -32.68
N ASP A 20 7.62 -48.16 -33.47
CA ASP A 20 7.56 -47.71 -34.89
C ASP A 20 6.13 -47.95 -35.51
N PRO A 21 5.78 -47.47 -36.73
CA PRO A 21 4.66 -46.54 -36.96
C PRO A 21 3.57 -47.06 -37.93
N HIS A 22 2.41 -46.38 -38.05
CA HIS A 22 1.64 -46.21 -39.29
C HIS A 22 0.36 -45.35 -39.10
N ASP A 23 0.27 -44.31 -39.94
CA ASP A 23 -0.87 -43.68 -40.64
C ASP A 23 -2.23 -43.38 -39.97
N GLY A 24 -2.67 -42.12 -40.16
CA GLY A 24 -4.04 -41.82 -40.59
C GLY A 24 -4.79 -40.70 -39.85
N ASP A 25 -4.77 -39.50 -40.44
CA ASP A 25 -5.75 -38.39 -40.31
C ASP A 25 -6.12 -37.83 -38.93
N ALA A 26 -5.58 -36.63 -38.62
CA ALA A 26 -6.12 -35.73 -37.62
C ALA A 26 -6.23 -34.29 -38.17
N SER A 27 -7.43 -33.73 -38.05
CA SER A 27 -7.82 -32.35 -38.38
C SER A 27 -7.25 -31.33 -37.36
N PRO A 28 -7.09 -30.04 -37.73
CA PRO A 28 -6.39 -29.05 -36.90
C PRO A 28 -7.33 -28.44 -35.86
N ALA A 29 -7.37 -29.03 -34.66
CA ALA A 29 -7.99 -28.42 -33.49
C ALA A 29 -7.36 -28.97 -32.18
N ASP A 30 -6.04 -28.89 -32.04
CA ASP A 30 -5.39 -29.07 -30.73
C ASP A 30 -3.96 -28.51 -30.71
N GLU A 31 -3.82 -27.18 -30.70
CA GLU A 31 -2.52 -26.49 -30.61
C GLU A 31 -2.43 -25.54 -29.40
N SER A 32 -3.10 -25.87 -28.29
CA SER A 32 -2.99 -25.10 -27.02
C SER A 32 -2.57 -25.92 -25.79
N ALA A 33 -2.09 -27.14 -25.98
CA ALA A 33 -1.58 -27.99 -24.90
C ALA A 33 -0.16 -28.48 -25.17
N ARG A 34 0.83 -27.57 -25.13
CA ARG A 34 2.23 -27.93 -24.89
C ARG A 34 2.71 -27.33 -23.58
N THR A 35 2.50 -28.13 -22.55
CA THR A 35 3.19 -28.18 -21.27
C THR A 35 4.71 -28.03 -21.45
N VAL A 36 5.29 -27.00 -20.82
CA VAL A 36 6.74 -26.92 -20.59
C VAL A 36 7.07 -27.88 -19.44
N ILE A 37 7.85 -28.90 -19.76
CA ILE A 37 8.37 -29.92 -18.85
C ILE A 37 9.48 -29.30 -17.98
N ALA A 38 9.35 -29.51 -16.68
CA ALA A 38 10.35 -29.20 -15.66
C ALA A 38 11.57 -30.13 -15.72
N GLY A 39 12.70 -29.66 -15.16
CA GLY A 39 13.79 -30.50 -14.69
C GLY A 39 14.64 -29.75 -13.65
N PRO A 40 15.38 -30.44 -12.76
CA PRO A 40 14.93 -31.49 -11.86
C PRO A 40 15.00 -31.05 -10.37
N ILE A 41 14.29 -31.85 -9.58
CA ILE A 41 14.09 -31.76 -8.14
C ILE A 41 15.41 -31.90 -7.36
N LEU A 42 15.67 -30.96 -6.45
CA LEU A 42 16.46 -31.18 -5.24
C LEU A 42 15.52 -31.02 -4.04
N CYS A 43 15.10 -32.15 -3.47
CA CYS A 43 14.27 -32.24 -2.28
C CYS A 43 15.07 -31.91 -1.03
N CYS A 44 14.73 -30.78 -0.41
CA CYS A 44 14.71 -30.49 1.04
C CYS A 44 13.70 -29.33 1.16
N GLY A 45 12.51 -29.44 1.75
CA GLY A 45 12.20 -29.98 3.06
C GLY A 45 11.67 -28.82 3.91
N ALA A 46 10.35 -28.55 3.81
CA ALA A 46 9.54 -27.66 4.66
C ALA A 46 9.93 -26.15 4.74
N TRP A 47 8.92 -25.28 4.78
CA TRP A 47 8.99 -23.82 4.94
C TRP A 47 9.37 -22.99 3.71
N ARG A 48 8.47 -22.90 2.72
CA ARG A 48 8.31 -21.65 1.96
C ARG A 48 6.85 -21.25 2.03
N THR A 49 6.53 -20.33 2.93
CA THR A 49 5.43 -19.40 2.69
C THR A 49 5.78 -18.70 1.38
N GLU A 50 5.02 -18.91 0.31
CA GLU A 50 5.26 -18.21 -0.95
C GLU A 50 5.08 -16.71 -0.69
N LEU A 51 6.20 -16.00 -0.55
CA LEU A 51 6.21 -14.56 -0.42
C LEU A 51 5.57 -13.99 -1.70
N PRO A 52 4.66 -13.00 -1.58
CA PRO A 52 4.02 -12.43 -2.75
C PRO A 52 5.08 -11.81 -3.68
N ALA A 53 4.90 -11.91 -4.99
CA ALA A 53 5.94 -11.61 -5.99
C ALA A 53 6.55 -10.19 -5.90
N TYR A 54 5.82 -9.18 -5.40
CA TYR A 54 6.40 -7.84 -5.16
C TYR A 54 7.43 -7.82 -4.02
N ALA A 55 7.50 -8.85 -3.18
CA ALA A 55 8.44 -8.94 -2.06
C ALA A 55 9.90 -8.92 -2.54
N TRP A 56 10.18 -9.28 -3.79
CA TRP A 56 11.53 -9.25 -4.35
C TRP A 56 12.14 -7.83 -4.37
N VAL A 57 11.34 -6.78 -4.51
CA VAL A 57 11.84 -5.38 -4.60
C VAL A 57 12.00 -4.72 -3.22
N LEU A 58 11.38 -5.26 -2.17
CA LEU A 58 11.40 -4.67 -0.83
C LEU A 58 12.82 -4.57 -0.23
N PRO A 59 13.68 -5.62 -0.30
CA PRO A 59 15.05 -5.53 0.18
C PRO A 59 15.89 -4.49 -0.56
N VAL A 60 15.61 -4.27 -1.86
CA VAL A 60 16.37 -3.32 -2.69
C VAL A 60 16.21 -1.90 -2.16
N VAL A 61 14.96 -1.48 -1.99
CA VAL A 61 14.62 -0.14 -1.47
C VAL A 61 15.07 -0.02 -0.02
N LEU A 62 14.88 -1.05 0.81
CA LEU A 62 15.32 -1.03 2.20
C LEU A 62 16.84 -0.81 2.33
N MET A 63 17.66 -1.57 1.58
CA MET A 63 19.12 -1.48 1.67
C MET A 63 19.64 -0.14 1.14
N GLU A 64 19.14 0.33 -0.01
CA GLU A 64 19.58 1.61 -0.60
C GLU A 64 19.31 2.79 0.33
N TYR A 65 18.08 2.91 0.84
CA TYR A 65 17.76 4.04 1.70
C TYR A 65 18.35 3.89 3.10
N LEU A 66 18.71 2.68 3.52
CA LEU A 66 19.51 2.47 4.73
C LEU A 66 20.93 2.99 4.53
N VAL A 67 21.55 2.75 3.36
CA VAL A 67 22.86 3.33 3.00
C VAL A 67 22.83 4.85 3.09
N LEU A 68 21.83 5.47 2.46
CA LEU A 68 21.69 6.93 2.46
C LEU A 68 21.47 7.50 3.87
N SER A 69 20.74 6.79 4.73
CA SER A 69 20.39 7.29 6.06
C SER A 69 21.44 6.98 7.14
N LEU A 70 22.29 5.96 6.96
CA LEU A 70 23.36 5.61 7.91
C LEU A 70 24.30 6.79 8.17
N VAL A 71 24.70 7.50 7.11
CA VAL A 71 25.67 8.58 7.20
C VAL A 71 25.04 9.95 7.51
N ALA A 72 23.70 10.04 7.57
CA ALA A 72 23.00 11.29 7.83
C ALA A 72 23.32 11.89 9.22
N SER A 73 23.86 11.09 10.14
CA SER A 73 24.30 11.53 11.47
C SER A 73 25.76 12.02 11.54
N ILE A 74 26.56 11.80 10.48
CA ILE A 74 28.00 12.14 10.44
C ILE A 74 28.33 13.17 9.36
N VAL A 75 27.68 13.11 8.19
CA VAL A 75 27.99 13.97 7.04
C VAL A 75 27.97 15.46 7.40
N PRO A 76 26.95 15.99 8.10
CA PRO A 76 26.94 17.42 8.39
C PRO A 76 28.07 17.87 9.33
N ALA A 77 28.53 17.01 10.23
CA ALA A 77 29.71 17.30 11.05
C ALA A 77 31.01 17.36 10.22
N LEU A 78 31.13 16.52 9.19
CA LEU A 78 32.26 16.55 8.25
C LEU A 78 32.20 17.77 7.32
N GLU A 79 31.00 18.11 6.84
CA GLU A 79 30.73 19.32 6.05
C GLU A 79 31.08 20.57 6.88
N SER A 80 30.65 20.65 8.14
CA SER A 80 30.98 21.77 9.03
C SER A 80 32.48 21.90 9.25
N LYS A 81 33.18 20.78 9.45
CA LYS A 81 34.64 20.76 9.62
C LYS A 81 35.40 21.25 8.38
N GLN A 82 34.93 20.91 7.17
CA GLN A 82 35.63 21.25 5.93
C GLN A 82 35.22 22.61 5.35
N PHE A 83 33.94 22.96 5.43
CA PHE A 83 33.37 24.16 4.80
C PHE A 83 33.19 25.33 5.77
N GLY A 84 33.22 25.10 7.08
CA GLY A 84 33.07 26.14 8.11
C GLY A 84 31.81 26.97 7.88
N GLY A 85 31.97 28.29 7.77
CA GLY A 85 30.85 29.22 7.56
C GLY A 85 30.12 29.11 6.23
N SER A 86 30.68 28.41 5.24
CA SER A 86 30.06 28.23 3.92
C SER A 86 29.25 26.94 3.79
N GLU A 87 29.15 26.13 4.85
CA GLU A 87 28.44 24.84 4.89
C GLU A 87 27.01 24.95 4.30
N TYR A 88 26.19 25.85 4.84
CA TYR A 88 24.78 25.98 4.45
C TYR A 88 24.60 26.29 2.94
N VAL A 89 25.46 27.14 2.37
CA VAL A 89 25.40 27.49 0.94
C VAL A 89 25.85 26.33 0.08
N ILE A 90 26.96 25.68 0.42
CA ILE A 90 27.50 24.57 -0.40
C ILE A 90 26.52 23.40 -0.40
N VAL A 91 26.06 22.99 0.78
CA VAL A 91 25.08 21.91 0.96
C VAL A 91 23.75 22.27 0.28
N GLY A 92 23.29 23.51 0.44
CA GLY A 92 22.07 24.00 -0.19
C GLY A 92 22.14 24.00 -1.71
N VAL A 93 23.25 24.47 -2.30
CA VAL A 93 23.46 24.47 -3.76
C VAL A 93 23.58 23.05 -4.30
N ALA A 94 24.36 22.19 -3.67
CA ALA A 94 24.53 20.80 -4.11
C ALA A 94 23.22 20.01 -4.05
N SER A 95 22.45 20.17 -2.96
CA SER A 95 21.10 19.61 -2.81
C SER A 95 20.13 20.17 -3.85
N GLY A 96 20.24 21.47 -4.15
CA GLY A 96 19.41 22.10 -5.16
C GLY A 96 19.69 21.60 -6.58
N ILE A 97 20.97 21.43 -6.93
CA ILE A 97 21.39 20.82 -8.21
C ILE A 97 20.89 19.37 -8.28
N ASN A 98 21.06 18.58 -7.21
CA ASN A 98 20.55 17.21 -7.15
C ASN A 98 19.03 17.17 -7.43
N GLY A 99 18.26 18.01 -6.72
CA GLY A 99 16.81 18.12 -6.89
C GLY A 99 16.42 18.50 -8.32
N LEU A 100 17.05 19.52 -8.90
CA LEU A 100 16.79 19.96 -10.28
C LEU A 100 17.13 18.87 -11.31
N LEU A 101 18.27 18.20 -11.19
CA LEU A 101 18.63 17.09 -12.08
C LEU A 101 17.66 15.91 -11.94
N SER A 102 17.12 15.65 -10.75
CA SER A 102 16.14 14.57 -10.51
C SER A 102 14.80 14.78 -11.22
N VAL A 103 14.40 16.05 -11.45
CA VAL A 103 13.19 16.39 -12.21
C VAL A 103 13.28 15.85 -13.65
N PHE A 104 14.48 15.82 -14.22
CA PHE A 104 14.73 15.28 -15.56
C PHE A 104 15.15 13.80 -15.54
N GLY A 105 15.96 13.40 -14.56
CA GLY A 105 16.47 12.03 -14.42
C GLY A 105 15.37 11.01 -14.17
N THR A 106 14.44 11.30 -13.25
CA THR A 106 13.42 10.33 -12.81
C THR A 106 12.51 9.85 -13.95
N PRO A 107 11.88 10.73 -14.75
CA PRO A 107 11.04 10.30 -15.87
C PRO A 107 11.84 9.61 -16.99
N THR A 108 13.10 10.00 -17.17
CA THR A 108 13.98 9.44 -18.20
C THR A 108 14.37 8.00 -17.85
N ILE A 109 14.83 7.76 -16.62
CA ILE A 109 15.16 6.42 -16.14
C ILE A 109 13.92 5.51 -16.09
N GLY A 110 12.76 6.02 -15.68
CA GLY A 110 11.51 5.28 -15.69
C GLY A 110 11.21 4.68 -17.08
N ARG A 111 11.28 5.50 -18.14
CA ARG A 111 11.05 5.06 -19.53
C ARG A 111 12.17 4.17 -20.07
N LEU A 112 13.43 4.47 -19.76
CA LEU A 112 14.54 3.60 -20.12
C LEU A 112 14.37 2.21 -19.50
N SER A 113 13.80 2.12 -18.29
CA SER A 113 13.51 0.84 -17.64
C SER A 113 12.37 0.08 -18.31
N ASP A 114 11.42 0.77 -18.96
CA ASP A 114 10.38 0.14 -19.79
C ASP A 114 10.98 -0.49 -21.06
N ALA A 115 12.06 0.07 -21.61
CA ALA A 115 12.65 -0.39 -22.88
C ALA A 115 13.82 -1.37 -22.72
N LEU A 116 14.76 -1.03 -21.84
CA LEU A 116 16.00 -1.81 -21.63
C LEU A 116 15.83 -2.93 -20.59
N GLY A 117 14.74 -2.90 -19.82
CA GLY A 117 14.43 -3.85 -18.75
C GLY A 117 14.52 -3.22 -17.36
N ARG A 118 13.72 -3.76 -16.42
CA ARG A 118 13.63 -3.20 -15.06
C ARG A 118 14.88 -3.46 -14.24
N LYS A 119 15.45 -4.65 -14.38
CA LYS A 119 16.60 -5.12 -13.60
C LYS A 119 17.87 -4.29 -13.80
N PRO A 120 18.36 -4.04 -15.05
CA PRO A 120 19.59 -3.26 -15.25
C PRO A 120 19.44 -1.81 -14.81
N LEU A 121 18.27 -1.19 -15.02
CA LEU A 121 18.05 0.18 -14.61
C LEU A 121 17.90 0.32 -13.10
N MET A 122 17.29 -0.66 -12.42
CA MET A 122 17.30 -0.71 -10.95
C MET A 122 18.73 -0.79 -10.39
N ALA A 123 19.61 -1.58 -10.99
CA ALA A 123 21.01 -1.66 -10.55
C ALA A 123 21.74 -0.32 -10.75
N LEU A 124 21.49 0.35 -11.89
CA LEU A 124 22.06 1.67 -12.17
C LEU A 124 21.62 2.72 -11.13
N THR A 125 20.33 2.77 -10.78
CA THR A 125 19.83 3.75 -9.80
C THR A 125 20.38 3.47 -8.41
N VAL A 126 20.41 2.21 -7.98
CA VAL A 126 20.94 1.80 -6.66
C VAL A 126 22.42 2.17 -6.51
N VAL A 127 23.24 1.87 -7.52
CA VAL A 127 24.67 2.19 -7.49
C VAL A 127 24.87 3.70 -7.57
N GLY A 128 24.15 4.37 -8.49
CA GLY A 128 24.27 5.80 -8.70
C GLY A 128 23.91 6.65 -7.49
N SER A 129 22.83 6.30 -6.79
CA SER A 129 22.38 7.00 -5.58
C SER A 129 23.30 6.74 -4.38
N SER A 130 23.90 5.54 -4.30
CA SER A 130 24.80 5.15 -3.19
C SER A 130 26.26 5.56 -3.41
N LEU A 131 26.65 5.92 -4.63
CA LEU A 131 28.01 6.25 -5.01
C LEU A 131 28.64 7.37 -4.16
N PRO A 132 27.94 8.48 -3.81
CA PRO A 132 28.50 9.49 -2.93
C PRO A 132 29.01 8.90 -1.61
N MET A 133 28.25 7.99 -0.99
CA MET A 133 28.60 7.37 0.29
C MET A 133 29.82 6.47 0.18
N CYS A 134 29.98 5.79 -0.96
CA CYS A 134 31.15 4.95 -1.20
C CYS A 134 32.43 5.76 -1.40
N ILE A 135 32.32 6.94 -2.02
CA ILE A 135 33.46 7.82 -2.28
C ILE A 135 33.86 8.60 -1.02
N LEU A 136 32.90 8.90 -0.16
CA LEU A 136 33.14 9.44 1.17
C LEU A 136 34.09 8.53 1.96
N ALA A 137 33.83 7.22 1.96
CA ALA A 137 34.67 6.19 2.61
C ALA A 137 36.12 6.14 2.07
N ALA A 138 36.34 6.58 0.83
CA ALA A 138 37.63 6.45 0.15
C ALA A 138 38.48 7.73 0.22
N THR A 139 37.87 8.91 0.22
CA THR A 139 38.58 10.18 0.02
C THR A 139 38.42 11.17 1.17
N SER A 140 37.39 10.99 2.02
CA SER A 140 37.00 11.92 3.08
C SER A 140 36.93 13.40 2.67
N ASN A 141 36.88 13.70 1.36
CA ASN A 141 36.87 15.05 0.81
C ASN A 141 35.44 15.44 0.44
N MET A 142 34.87 16.37 1.19
CA MET A 142 33.49 16.81 1.03
C MET A 142 33.24 17.48 -0.32
N TRP A 143 34.20 18.15 -0.96
CA TRP A 143 33.99 18.71 -2.30
C TRP A 143 33.68 17.64 -3.35
N VAL A 144 34.40 16.52 -3.27
CA VAL A 144 34.22 15.37 -4.17
C VAL A 144 32.88 14.69 -3.88
N TYR A 145 32.59 14.47 -2.60
CA TYR A 145 31.30 13.93 -2.14
C TYR A 145 30.12 14.78 -2.62
N GLU A 146 30.16 16.10 -2.40
CA GLU A 146 29.10 17.04 -2.77
C GLU A 146 28.89 17.13 -4.27
N SER A 147 29.96 17.14 -5.05
CA SER A 147 29.89 17.16 -6.52
C SER A 147 29.19 15.92 -7.06
N ILE A 148 29.50 14.74 -6.49
CA ILE A 148 28.90 13.48 -6.90
C ILE A 148 27.47 13.36 -6.39
N ARG A 149 27.20 13.83 -5.17
CA ARG A 149 25.83 13.93 -4.62
C ARG A 149 24.96 14.81 -5.50
N ALA A 150 25.46 15.96 -5.95
CA ALA A 150 24.77 16.82 -6.90
C ALA A 150 24.47 16.08 -8.21
N ALA A 151 25.48 15.46 -8.84
CA ALA A 151 25.32 14.73 -10.10
C ALA A 151 24.40 13.49 -10.01
N ALA A 152 24.33 12.85 -8.84
CA ALA A 152 23.50 11.66 -8.60
C ALA A 152 22.00 11.91 -8.85
N GLY A 153 21.54 13.17 -8.86
CA GLY A 153 20.17 13.53 -9.19
C GLY A 153 19.70 12.94 -10.53
N LEU A 154 20.57 12.81 -11.54
CA LEU A 154 20.24 12.23 -12.85
C LEU A 154 19.82 10.76 -12.79
N VAL A 155 20.31 10.02 -11.80
CA VAL A 155 20.10 8.57 -11.64
C VAL A 155 19.29 8.22 -10.39
N THR A 156 18.83 9.22 -9.64
CA THR A 156 18.02 9.04 -8.42
C THR A 156 16.56 8.77 -8.79
N ALA A 157 16.28 7.57 -9.28
CA ALA A 157 14.97 7.18 -9.82
C ALA A 157 14.44 5.84 -9.28
N THR A 158 15.02 5.32 -8.19
CA THR A 158 14.71 3.97 -7.66
C THR A 158 13.23 3.76 -7.41
N PHE A 159 12.51 4.72 -6.81
CA PHE A 159 11.06 4.57 -6.58
C PHE A 159 10.27 4.39 -7.87
N SER A 160 10.65 5.08 -8.95
CA SER A 160 9.99 4.96 -10.25
C SER A 160 10.09 3.54 -10.77
N VAL A 161 11.31 2.98 -10.79
CA VAL A 161 11.55 1.60 -11.24
C VAL A 161 10.94 0.59 -10.27
N ALA A 162 10.99 0.83 -8.95
CA ALA A 162 10.46 -0.07 -7.93
C ALA A 162 8.94 -0.18 -7.97
N PHE A 163 8.23 0.93 -8.19
CA PHE A 163 6.78 0.93 -8.39
C PHE A 163 6.40 0.20 -9.67
N ALA A 164 7.19 0.37 -10.74
CA ALA A 164 6.96 -0.36 -11.98
C ALA A 164 7.15 -1.88 -11.79
N VAL A 165 8.25 -2.32 -11.16
CA VAL A 165 8.48 -3.73 -10.79
C VAL A 165 7.34 -4.28 -9.94
N ALA A 166 6.90 -3.54 -8.91
CA ALA A 166 5.81 -3.95 -8.05
C ALA A 166 4.50 -4.09 -8.84
N ALA A 167 4.21 -3.17 -9.77
CA ALA A 167 3.02 -3.18 -10.60
C ALA A 167 3.02 -4.30 -11.66
N ASP A 168 4.20 -4.63 -12.22
CA ASP A 168 4.39 -5.70 -13.21
C ASP A 168 4.03 -7.08 -12.63
N VAL A 169 4.35 -7.31 -11.34
CA VAL A 169 4.17 -8.62 -10.67
C VAL A 169 2.93 -8.69 -9.77
N THR A 170 2.09 -7.65 -9.75
CA THR A 170 0.86 -7.63 -8.94
C THR A 170 -0.40 -7.40 -9.74
N THR A 171 -1.46 -8.11 -9.32
CA THR A 171 -2.80 -7.92 -9.87
C THR A 171 -3.32 -6.53 -9.51
N PRO A 172 -4.18 -5.91 -10.35
CA PRO A 172 -4.72 -4.57 -10.11
C PRO A 172 -5.32 -4.36 -8.72
N ALA A 173 -5.96 -5.39 -8.15
CA ALA A 173 -6.56 -5.35 -6.82
C ALA A 173 -5.54 -5.19 -5.68
N LEU A 174 -4.30 -5.66 -5.86
CA LEU A 174 -3.25 -5.66 -4.83
C LEU A 174 -2.16 -4.60 -5.06
N ARG A 175 -2.16 -3.90 -6.19
CA ARG A 175 -1.13 -2.91 -6.56
C ARG A 175 -0.93 -1.82 -5.51
N ALA A 176 -2.02 -1.24 -5.01
CA ALA A 176 -1.95 -0.20 -3.99
C ALA A 176 -1.28 -0.71 -2.70
N THR A 177 -1.58 -1.95 -2.29
CA THR A 177 -0.95 -2.58 -1.12
C THR A 177 0.53 -2.86 -1.36
N ALA A 178 0.91 -3.31 -2.56
CA ALA A 178 2.30 -3.56 -2.92
C ALA A 178 3.13 -2.27 -2.94
N ILE A 179 2.64 -1.23 -3.62
CA ILE A 179 3.26 0.10 -3.64
C ILE A 179 3.37 0.67 -2.21
N GLY A 180 2.31 0.52 -1.40
CA GLY A 180 2.34 0.94 0.01
C GLY A 180 3.41 0.22 0.82
N ARG A 181 3.65 -1.07 0.59
CA ARG A 181 4.75 -1.82 1.24
C ARG A 181 6.13 -1.40 0.76
N VAL A 182 6.29 -1.03 -0.52
CA VAL A 182 7.54 -0.43 -1.03
C VAL A 182 7.84 0.88 -0.30
N VAL A 183 6.86 1.79 -0.21
CA VAL A 183 7.02 3.07 0.52
C VAL A 183 7.31 2.84 2.02
N ALA A 184 6.72 1.81 2.63
CA ALA A 184 6.97 1.49 4.04
C ALA A 184 8.45 1.14 4.31
N THR A 185 9.14 0.48 3.37
CA THR A 185 10.57 0.14 3.55
C THR A 185 11.45 1.39 3.68
N PHE A 186 11.15 2.44 2.92
CA PHE A 186 11.82 3.74 3.01
C PHE A 186 11.66 4.40 4.39
N GLY A 187 10.44 4.39 4.93
CA GLY A 187 10.18 4.90 6.27
C GLY A 187 10.98 4.15 7.34
N ILE A 188 11.07 2.82 7.23
CA ILE A 188 11.86 1.99 8.14
C ILE A 188 13.36 2.33 8.04
N SER A 189 13.91 2.43 6.83
CA SER A 189 15.33 2.76 6.63
C SER A 189 15.68 4.17 7.14
N LEU A 190 14.84 5.17 6.91
CA LEU A 190 15.06 6.52 7.45
C LEU A 190 15.00 6.57 8.98
N SER A 191 14.14 5.75 9.59
CA SER A 191 13.97 5.70 11.04
C SER A 191 15.17 5.02 11.73
N ILE A 192 15.66 3.92 11.16
CA ILE A 192 16.67 3.06 11.81
C ILE A 192 18.09 3.49 11.46
N GLY A 193 18.34 3.96 10.23
CA GLY A 193 19.71 4.16 9.73
C GLY A 193 20.54 5.15 10.52
N PRO A 194 20.09 6.38 10.82
CA PRO A 194 20.89 7.33 11.59
C PRO A 194 21.26 6.82 12.99
N LEU A 195 20.37 6.02 13.60
CA LEU A 195 20.64 5.39 14.89
C LEU A 195 21.69 4.26 14.78
N VAL A 196 21.59 3.43 13.76
CA VAL A 196 22.61 2.39 13.48
C VAL A 196 23.95 3.03 13.14
N GLY A 197 23.96 4.10 12.35
CA GLY A 197 25.14 4.88 12.03
C GLY A 197 25.80 5.46 13.28
N ALA A 198 25.03 6.14 14.12
CA ALA A 198 25.52 6.66 15.40
C ALA A 198 26.08 5.55 16.30
N GLY A 199 25.42 4.40 16.39
CA GLY A 199 25.91 3.24 17.14
C GLY A 199 27.23 2.69 16.60
N LEU A 200 27.38 2.59 15.28
CA LEU A 200 28.63 2.11 14.66
C LEU A 200 29.81 3.03 14.94
N ILE A 201 29.59 4.35 14.97
CA ILE A 201 30.64 5.31 15.35
C ILE A 201 31.17 4.99 16.75
N THR A 202 30.29 4.67 17.70
CA THR A 202 30.70 4.32 19.07
C THR A 202 31.42 2.97 19.19
N LEU A 203 31.13 2.01 18.30
CA LEU A 203 31.63 0.65 18.38
C LEU A 203 32.95 0.43 17.63
N VAL A 204 33.07 1.01 16.43
CA VAL A 204 34.18 0.74 15.50
C VAL A 204 34.84 2.01 14.96
N GLY A 205 34.41 3.18 15.42
CA GLY A 205 34.99 4.48 15.07
C GLY A 205 34.31 5.17 13.88
N PRO A 206 34.79 6.38 13.48
CA PRO A 206 34.11 7.26 12.53
C PRO A 206 33.89 6.66 11.12
N LEU A 207 34.78 5.76 10.68
CA LEU A 207 34.67 5.08 9.38
C LEU A 207 33.60 3.96 9.36
N GLY A 208 33.05 3.57 10.52
CA GLY A 208 32.11 2.45 10.65
C GLY A 208 30.87 2.55 9.73
N PRO A 209 30.10 3.66 9.79
CA PRO A 209 28.92 3.85 8.94
C PRO A 209 29.25 3.84 7.44
N GLU A 210 30.39 4.42 7.06
CA GLU A 210 30.85 4.53 5.67
C GLU A 210 31.22 3.15 5.10
N LEU A 211 31.94 2.33 5.87
CA LEU A 211 32.27 0.96 5.47
C LEU A 211 31.03 0.08 5.36
N LEU A 212 30.07 0.20 6.29
CA LEU A 212 28.81 -0.53 6.19
C LEU A 212 27.99 -0.06 4.98
N ALA A 213 27.99 1.23 4.67
CA ALA A 213 27.35 1.77 3.47
C ALA A 213 27.90 1.10 2.20
N VAL A 214 29.23 1.03 2.04
CA VAL A 214 29.88 0.34 0.90
C VAL A 214 29.45 -1.12 0.81
N VAL A 215 29.49 -1.86 1.93
CA VAL A 215 29.09 -3.28 1.96
C VAL A 215 27.64 -3.45 1.55
N LEU A 216 26.73 -2.64 2.10
CA LEU A 216 25.31 -2.70 1.76
C LEU A 216 25.03 -2.33 0.31
N THR A 217 25.75 -1.37 -0.27
CA THR A 217 25.63 -1.02 -1.69
C THR A 217 26.05 -2.18 -2.58
N VAL A 218 27.19 -2.84 -2.29
CA VAL A 218 27.65 -4.01 -3.05
C VAL A 218 26.66 -5.17 -2.92
N LEU A 219 26.17 -5.43 -1.71
CA LEU A 219 25.17 -6.47 -1.46
C LEU A 219 23.85 -6.17 -2.19
N ASN A 220 23.43 -4.91 -2.22
CA ASN A 220 22.21 -4.49 -2.90
C ASN A 220 22.33 -4.65 -4.42
N ALA A 221 23.43 -4.17 -5.01
CA ALA A 221 23.71 -4.36 -6.43
C ALA A 221 23.81 -5.85 -6.80
N ALA A 222 24.47 -6.66 -5.98
CA ALA A 222 24.53 -8.11 -6.16
C ALA A 222 23.15 -8.76 -6.04
N TYR A 223 22.33 -8.35 -5.07
CA TYR A 223 20.96 -8.84 -4.91
C TYR A 223 20.10 -8.50 -6.15
N VAL A 224 20.16 -7.27 -6.66
CA VAL A 224 19.47 -6.89 -7.89
C VAL A 224 19.93 -7.76 -9.07
N MET A 225 21.25 -7.93 -9.24
CA MET A 225 21.80 -8.68 -10.37
C MET A 225 21.60 -10.20 -10.29
N LEU A 226 21.58 -10.78 -9.10
CA LEU A 226 21.54 -12.24 -8.90
C LEU A 226 20.16 -12.78 -8.50
N VAL A 227 19.38 -11.99 -7.76
CA VAL A 227 18.13 -12.45 -7.13
C VAL A 227 16.88 -11.83 -7.75
N LEU A 228 16.89 -10.52 -8.05
CA LEU A 228 15.73 -9.86 -8.64
C LEU A 228 15.48 -10.42 -10.05
N PRO A 229 14.30 -11.01 -10.34
CA PRO A 229 13.96 -11.44 -11.69
C PRO A 229 13.66 -10.23 -12.58
N GLU A 230 13.88 -10.38 -13.89
CA GLU A 230 13.37 -9.41 -14.87
C GLU A 230 11.84 -9.55 -14.95
N THR A 231 11.12 -8.45 -14.73
CA THR A 231 9.65 -8.45 -14.66
C THR A 231 9.00 -8.05 -15.98
N LEU A 232 9.75 -7.45 -16.90
CA LEU A 232 9.22 -7.02 -18.19
C LEU A 232 8.96 -8.24 -19.12
N PRO A 233 7.77 -8.38 -19.73
CA PRO A 233 7.47 -9.44 -20.68
C PRO A 233 8.37 -9.36 -21.94
N PRO A 234 8.73 -10.48 -22.58
CA PRO A 234 9.58 -10.49 -23.79
C PRO A 234 9.07 -9.62 -24.95
N ALA A 235 7.75 -9.47 -25.08
CA ALA A 235 7.10 -8.64 -26.11
C ALA A 235 7.18 -7.12 -25.84
N GLY A 236 7.54 -6.70 -24.61
CA GLY A 236 7.64 -5.29 -24.22
C GLY A 236 8.97 -4.63 -24.61
N LYS A 237 10.00 -5.41 -24.99
CA LYS A 237 11.36 -4.92 -25.27
C LYS A 237 11.52 -4.18 -26.61
N THR A 238 10.45 -3.96 -27.37
CA THR A 238 10.53 -3.54 -28.80
C THR A 238 9.53 -2.47 -29.23
N GLN A 239 9.12 -1.55 -28.35
CA GLN A 239 8.53 -0.28 -28.81
C GLN A 239 9.54 0.86 -28.62
N GLY A 240 9.83 1.58 -29.72
CA GLY A 240 10.99 2.46 -29.86
C GLY A 240 11.16 3.51 -28.76
N VAL A 241 12.39 3.61 -28.26
CA VAL A 241 12.87 4.46 -27.15
C VAL A 241 12.61 5.97 -27.33
N CYS A 242 12.21 6.42 -28.52
CA CYS A 242 12.24 7.86 -28.87
C CYS A 242 10.90 8.48 -29.33
N LYS A 243 9.82 7.73 -29.58
CA LYS A 243 8.64 8.33 -30.27
C LYS A 243 7.64 9.09 -29.39
N HIS A 244 7.69 9.03 -28.06
CA HIS A 244 6.72 9.71 -27.18
C HIS A 244 7.36 10.28 -25.90
N VAL A 245 8.59 10.81 -26.00
CA VAL A 245 9.28 11.37 -24.84
C VAL A 245 8.72 12.76 -24.53
N ARG A 246 7.58 12.85 -23.82
CA ARG A 246 7.11 14.14 -23.29
C ARG A 246 8.14 14.73 -22.32
N SER A 247 8.37 16.03 -22.41
CA SER A 247 9.28 16.78 -21.52
C SER A 247 8.74 16.80 -20.08
N PRO A 248 9.58 16.76 -19.04
CA PRO A 248 9.14 16.98 -17.66
C PRO A 248 8.35 18.28 -17.49
N VAL A 249 8.66 19.32 -18.27
CA VAL A 249 7.90 20.58 -18.30
C VAL A 249 6.48 20.37 -18.86
N GLU A 250 6.34 19.53 -19.89
CA GLU A 250 5.02 19.16 -20.45
C GLU A 250 4.18 18.33 -19.47
N THR A 251 4.80 17.55 -18.57
CA THR A 251 4.06 16.81 -17.53
C THR A 251 3.41 17.73 -16.49
N MET A 252 3.88 18.97 -16.36
CA MET A 252 3.30 19.98 -15.46
C MET A 252 2.27 20.87 -16.17
N GLY A 253 2.27 20.89 -17.50
CA GLY A 253 1.32 21.62 -18.34
C GLY A 253 -0.17 21.45 -17.97
N PRO A 254 -0.64 20.24 -17.59
CA PRO A 254 -2.02 20.04 -17.17
C PRO A 254 -2.46 20.90 -15.96
N LEU A 255 -1.54 21.29 -15.06
CA LEU A 255 -1.88 22.16 -13.94
C LEU A 255 -2.20 23.59 -14.37
N LEU A 256 -1.72 24.01 -15.54
CA LEU A 256 -1.93 25.36 -16.06
C LEU A 256 -3.28 25.52 -16.78
N GLN A 257 -3.96 24.41 -17.07
CA GLN A 257 -5.18 24.38 -17.89
C GLN A 257 -6.42 24.93 -17.16
N HIS A 258 -6.48 24.82 -15.83
CA HIS A 258 -7.65 25.23 -15.06
C HIS A 258 -7.26 26.07 -13.82
N PRO A 259 -7.97 27.17 -13.49
CA PRO A 259 -7.65 28.02 -12.34
C PRO A 259 -7.58 27.25 -11.01
N ALA A 260 -8.49 26.29 -10.79
CA ALA A 260 -8.47 25.49 -9.57
C ALA A 260 -7.23 24.57 -9.46
N LEU A 261 -6.70 24.09 -10.58
CA LEU A 261 -5.49 23.27 -10.60
C LEU A 261 -4.21 24.11 -10.42
N ARG A 262 -4.19 25.33 -10.97
CA ARG A 262 -3.13 26.31 -10.69
C ARG A 262 -3.07 26.65 -9.20
N LEU A 263 -4.23 26.79 -8.57
CA LEU A 263 -4.31 27.02 -7.12
C LEU A 263 -3.75 25.83 -6.33
N VAL A 264 -4.09 24.59 -6.70
CA VAL A 264 -3.48 23.39 -6.09
C VAL A 264 -1.96 23.41 -6.24
N GLY A 265 -1.44 23.68 -7.45
CA GLY A 265 -0.01 23.80 -7.69
C GLY A 265 0.65 24.87 -6.81
N GLY A 266 0.03 26.05 -6.68
CA GLY A 266 0.50 27.12 -5.81
C GLY A 266 0.55 26.72 -4.34
N VAL A 267 -0.52 26.09 -3.82
CA VAL A 267 -0.54 25.57 -2.44
C VAL A 267 0.58 24.56 -2.21
N VAL A 268 0.76 23.60 -3.13
CA VAL A 268 1.83 22.60 -3.03
C VAL A 268 3.20 23.29 -3.01
N PHE A 269 3.43 24.25 -3.90
CA PHE A 269 4.69 24.97 -3.99
C PHE A 269 5.03 25.72 -2.69
N PHE A 270 4.14 26.61 -2.22
CA PHE A 270 4.41 27.45 -1.05
C PHE A 270 4.51 26.66 0.25
N VAL A 271 3.70 25.60 0.40
CA VAL A 271 3.78 24.73 1.59
C VAL A 271 5.07 23.91 1.58
N ASN A 272 5.53 23.42 0.43
CA ASN A 272 6.70 22.52 0.38
C ASN A 272 8.04 23.24 0.22
N VAL A 273 8.14 24.42 -0.41
CA VAL A 273 9.43 25.05 -0.70
C VAL A 273 10.25 25.36 0.56
N ALA A 274 9.60 25.92 1.59
CA ALA A 274 10.24 26.19 2.87
C ALA A 274 10.51 24.90 3.65
N GLU A 275 9.58 23.95 3.61
CA GLU A 275 9.72 22.65 4.27
C GLU A 275 10.93 21.87 3.72
N GLN A 276 11.05 21.74 2.39
CA GLN A 276 12.18 21.04 1.77
C GLN A 276 13.52 21.75 2.05
N GLY A 277 13.55 23.09 1.97
CA GLY A 277 14.76 23.86 2.26
C GLY A 277 15.23 23.70 3.71
N LEU A 278 14.34 23.94 4.68
CA LEU A 278 14.69 23.86 6.09
C LEU A 278 14.99 22.43 6.54
N VAL A 279 14.23 21.42 6.08
CA VAL A 279 14.49 20.00 6.43
C VAL A 279 15.87 19.56 5.93
N SER A 280 16.29 20.00 4.73
CA SER A 280 17.60 19.63 4.17
C SER A 280 18.79 20.13 5.00
N LEU A 281 18.61 21.22 5.74
CA LEU A 281 19.66 21.86 6.54
C LEU A 281 19.40 21.75 8.06
N LEU A 282 18.29 21.13 8.45
CA LEU A 282 17.87 21.06 9.85
C LEU A 282 18.88 20.31 10.71
N ILE A 283 19.46 19.22 10.21
CA ILE A 283 20.45 18.44 10.96
C ILE A 283 21.71 19.28 11.21
N SER A 284 22.25 19.95 10.18
CA SER A 284 23.36 20.91 10.33
C SER A 284 23.05 21.97 11.37
N TYR A 285 21.84 22.56 11.30
CA TYR A 285 21.39 23.56 12.26
C TYR A 285 21.35 23.02 13.70
N LEU A 286 20.77 21.83 13.92
CA LEU A 286 20.67 21.21 15.25
C LEU A 286 22.05 20.86 15.82
N GLN A 287 22.98 20.40 14.99
CA GLN A 287 24.35 20.06 15.43
C GLN A 287 25.14 21.32 15.79
N ARG A 288 25.09 22.35 14.94
CA ARG A 288 25.86 23.58 15.10
C ARG A 288 25.32 24.49 16.21
N HIS A 289 24.01 24.61 16.37
CA HIS A 289 23.40 25.59 17.30
C HIS A 289 22.89 25.00 18.61
N LEU A 290 22.53 23.72 18.65
CA LEU A 290 22.01 23.06 19.86
C LEU A 290 22.95 21.96 20.36
N GLY A 291 24.12 21.81 19.73
CA GLY A 291 25.12 20.81 20.09
C GLY A 291 24.60 19.38 20.00
N PHE A 292 23.68 19.07 19.08
CA PHE A 292 23.18 17.70 18.90
C PHE A 292 24.34 16.77 18.52
N GLY A 293 24.54 15.70 19.29
CA GLY A 293 25.48 14.65 18.93
C GLY A 293 24.84 13.67 17.92
N SER A 294 25.65 12.78 17.33
CA SER A 294 25.16 11.75 16.39
C SER A 294 24.06 10.88 16.99
N MET A 295 24.13 10.56 18.30
CA MET A 295 23.08 9.80 18.99
C MET A 295 21.77 10.59 19.14
N ASP A 296 21.86 11.90 19.40
CA ASP A 296 20.66 12.75 19.50
C ASP A 296 19.94 12.83 18.14
N ILE A 297 20.71 12.94 17.04
CA ILE A 297 20.20 12.88 15.65
C ILE A 297 19.58 11.51 15.33
N GLY A 298 20.23 10.41 15.77
CA GLY A 298 19.70 9.06 15.64
C GLY A 298 18.33 8.89 16.30
N ILE A 299 18.18 9.37 17.54
CA ILE A 299 16.91 9.33 18.28
C ILE A 299 15.87 10.23 17.62
N PHE A 300 16.26 11.43 17.17
CA PHE A 300 15.38 12.37 16.47
C PHE A 300 14.81 11.75 15.19
N ALA A 301 15.65 11.14 14.35
CA ALA A 301 15.22 10.50 13.10
C ALA A 301 14.29 9.29 13.35
N LEU A 302 14.60 8.47 14.37
CA LEU A 302 13.75 7.35 14.76
C LEU A 302 12.35 7.83 15.20
N ALA A 303 12.30 8.84 16.07
CA ALA A 303 11.05 9.42 16.54
C ALA A 303 10.23 10.02 15.39
N LEU A 304 10.88 10.82 14.53
CA LEU A 304 10.27 11.43 13.35
C LEU A 304 9.63 10.37 12.43
N GLY A 305 10.39 9.34 12.05
CA GLY A 305 9.92 8.31 11.13
C GLY A 305 8.80 7.45 11.70
N MET A 306 8.88 7.06 12.98
CA MET A 306 7.81 6.31 13.65
C MET A 306 6.51 7.11 13.78
N MET A 307 6.62 8.37 14.18
CA MET A 307 5.45 9.24 14.36
C MET A 307 4.81 9.60 13.01
N MET A 308 5.61 9.85 11.96
CA MET A 308 5.11 10.06 10.60
C MET A 308 4.34 8.85 10.07
N ALA A 309 4.86 7.62 10.28
CA ALA A 309 4.16 6.40 9.90
C ALA A 309 2.83 6.25 10.66
N GLY A 310 2.82 6.53 11.96
CA GLY A 310 1.62 6.49 12.79
C GLY A 310 0.57 7.52 12.38
N SER A 311 0.96 8.76 12.10
CA SER A 311 0.01 9.82 11.71
C SER A 311 -0.68 9.52 10.38
N GLN A 312 0.05 9.00 9.40
CA GLN A 312 -0.53 8.62 8.11
C GLN A 312 -1.46 7.40 8.21
N ALA A 313 -1.07 6.39 9.00
CA ALA A 313 -1.87 5.17 9.16
C ALA A 313 -3.17 5.41 9.94
N PHE A 314 -3.16 6.30 10.94
CA PHE A 314 -4.27 6.45 11.89
C PHE A 314 -4.92 7.84 11.86
N LEU A 315 -4.13 8.91 11.95
CA LEU A 315 -4.65 10.26 12.10
C LEU A 315 -5.30 10.78 10.81
N LEU A 316 -4.66 10.57 9.66
CA LEU A 316 -5.18 11.04 8.37
C LEU A 316 -6.57 10.45 8.03
N PRO A 317 -6.83 9.13 8.12
CA PRO A 317 -8.17 8.58 7.90
C PRO A 317 -9.23 9.14 8.87
N ILE A 318 -8.85 9.45 10.11
CA ILE A 318 -9.78 10.04 11.09
C ILE A 318 -10.14 11.47 10.69
N LEU A 319 -9.14 12.29 10.31
CA LEU A 319 -9.34 13.67 9.90
C LEU A 319 -10.21 13.75 8.64
N LEU A 320 -9.90 12.95 7.61
CA LEU A 320 -10.65 12.95 6.35
C LEU A 320 -12.09 12.40 6.48
N LYS A 321 -12.38 11.59 7.51
CA LYS A 321 -13.75 11.11 7.79
C LYS A 321 -14.59 12.13 8.57
N ARG A 322 -13.95 12.99 9.37
CA ARG A 322 -14.64 13.92 10.29
C ARG A 322 -14.71 15.34 9.76
N PHE A 323 -13.76 15.74 8.93
CA PHE A 323 -13.62 17.10 8.42
C PHE A 323 -13.53 17.08 6.89
N GLU A 324 -13.92 18.19 6.28
CA GLU A 324 -13.73 18.39 4.84
C GLU A 324 -12.23 18.44 4.49
N THR A 325 -11.85 17.82 3.37
CA THR A 325 -10.44 17.71 2.95
C THR A 325 -9.74 19.07 2.85
N ARG A 326 -10.41 20.11 2.33
CA ARG A 326 -9.88 21.49 2.30
C ARG A 326 -9.51 22.00 3.70
N ASN A 327 -10.41 21.84 4.67
CA ASN A 327 -10.18 22.32 6.03
C ASN A 327 -9.04 21.56 6.70
N VAL A 328 -8.89 20.27 6.38
CA VAL A 328 -7.73 19.47 6.81
C VAL A 328 -6.44 20.04 6.22
N VAL A 329 -6.39 20.35 4.92
CA VAL A 329 -5.20 20.96 4.29
C VAL A 329 -4.86 22.31 4.94
N VAL A 330 -5.84 23.18 5.16
CA VAL A 330 -5.63 24.48 5.81
C VAL A 330 -5.10 24.31 7.23
N ALA A 331 -5.73 23.46 8.04
CA ALA A 331 -5.33 23.23 9.42
C ALA A 331 -3.92 22.62 9.51
N VAL A 332 -3.63 21.64 8.68
CA VAL A 332 -2.31 20.98 8.63
C VAL A 332 -1.23 21.97 8.19
N SER A 333 -1.48 22.81 7.17
CA SER A 333 -0.55 23.85 6.73
C SER A 333 -0.36 24.95 7.79
N ALA A 334 -1.39 25.28 8.57
CA ALA A 334 -1.26 26.22 9.68
C ALA A 334 -0.39 25.65 10.81
N VAL A 335 -0.56 24.37 11.14
CA VAL A 335 0.33 23.66 12.06
C VAL A 335 1.75 23.58 11.49
N ASN A 336 1.89 23.41 10.17
CA ASN A 336 3.17 23.46 9.48
C ASN A 336 3.86 24.82 9.69
N ALA A 337 3.18 25.94 9.46
CA ALA A 337 3.74 27.27 9.72
C ALA A 337 4.14 27.46 11.20
N LEU A 338 3.29 27.01 12.13
CA LEU A 338 3.55 27.12 13.57
C LEU A 338 4.80 26.32 13.97
N HIS A 339 4.92 25.07 13.57
CA HIS A 339 6.05 24.23 13.98
C HIS A 339 7.37 24.73 13.37
N THR A 340 7.35 25.22 12.11
CA THR A 340 8.50 25.84 11.47
C THR A 340 8.95 27.08 12.24
N MET A 341 8.01 27.92 12.68
CA MET A 341 8.31 29.08 13.53
C MET A 341 8.91 28.66 14.88
N LEU A 342 8.35 27.62 15.51
CA LEU A 342 8.84 27.12 16.80
C LEU A 342 10.25 26.54 16.71
N TYR A 343 10.66 25.96 15.58
CA TYR A 343 12.04 25.54 15.36
C TYR A 343 13.04 26.69 15.42
N GLY A 344 12.65 27.92 15.04
CA GLY A 344 13.51 29.10 15.23
C GLY A 344 13.60 29.56 16.68
N LEU A 345 12.75 29.06 17.58
CA LEU A 345 12.68 29.50 18.99
C LEU A 345 13.27 28.49 19.98
N VAL A 346 13.73 27.35 19.48
CA VAL A 346 14.35 26.31 20.32
C VAL A 346 15.70 26.80 20.86
N ARG A 347 15.96 26.46 22.12
CA ARG A 347 17.16 26.77 22.88
C ARG A 347 17.80 25.53 23.47
N GLU A 348 16.98 24.52 23.72
CA GLU A 348 17.38 23.29 24.40
C GLU A 348 16.98 22.07 23.58
N LYS A 349 17.78 20.99 23.68
CA LYS A 349 17.56 19.77 22.90
C LYS A 349 16.17 19.17 23.09
N TRP A 350 15.63 19.21 24.31
CA TRP A 350 14.30 18.64 24.59
C TRP A 350 13.17 19.39 23.87
N GLN A 351 13.33 20.68 23.57
CA GLN A 351 12.31 21.50 22.91
C GLN A 351 12.10 21.04 21.46
N VAL A 352 13.16 20.60 20.79
CA VAL A 352 13.11 20.01 19.44
C VAL A 352 12.15 18.82 19.40
N PHE A 353 12.20 17.94 20.42
CA PHE A 353 11.29 16.80 20.51
C PHE A 353 9.83 17.20 20.79
N CYS A 354 9.60 18.33 21.48
CA CYS A 354 8.25 18.88 21.63
C CYS A 354 7.72 19.44 20.30
N VAL A 355 8.54 20.17 19.55
CA VAL A 355 8.19 20.71 18.22
C VAL A 355 7.94 19.58 17.22
N LEU A 356 8.69 18.48 17.31
CA LEU A 356 8.54 17.29 16.47
C LEU A 356 7.11 16.70 16.51
N VAL A 357 6.43 16.77 17.64
CA VAL A 357 5.03 16.30 17.76
C VAL A 357 4.10 17.06 16.80
N LEU A 358 4.35 18.36 16.62
CA LEU A 358 3.59 19.20 15.68
C LEU A 358 4.01 18.96 14.23
N ALA A 359 5.31 18.74 13.98
CA ALA A 359 5.84 18.41 12.65
C ALA A 359 5.17 17.15 12.07
N VAL A 360 4.82 16.17 12.92
CA VAL A 360 4.16 14.94 12.48
C VAL A 360 2.77 15.17 11.87
N ILE A 361 2.09 16.23 12.31
CA ILE A 361 0.80 16.64 11.75
C ILE A 361 1.02 17.34 10.40
N SER A 362 2.09 18.13 10.24
CA SER A 362 2.36 18.85 8.99
C SER A 362 2.57 17.92 7.79
N PHE A 363 3.18 16.75 7.98
CA PHE A 363 3.38 15.74 6.92
C PHE A 363 2.09 15.18 6.31
N LEU A 364 0.92 15.44 6.90
CA LEU A 364 -0.37 15.00 6.35
C LEU A 364 -0.86 15.87 5.18
N GLY A 365 -0.21 17.00 4.90
CA GLY A 365 -0.66 17.98 3.90
C GLY A 365 -0.69 17.42 2.48
N PHE A 366 0.40 16.76 2.06
CA PHE A 366 0.50 16.23 0.69
C PHE A 366 -0.51 15.10 0.39
N PRO A 367 -0.70 14.08 1.25
CA PRO A 367 -1.78 13.11 1.07
C PRO A 367 -3.19 13.72 1.01
N ALA A 368 -3.46 14.76 1.80
CA ALA A 368 -4.75 15.45 1.77
C ALA A 368 -4.96 16.24 0.46
N ILE A 369 -3.92 16.88 -0.07
CA ILE A 369 -3.95 17.51 -1.39
C ILE A 369 -4.18 16.48 -2.50
N ALA A 370 -3.52 15.32 -2.43
CA ALA A 370 -3.72 14.23 -3.39
C ALA A 370 -5.17 13.72 -3.40
N ASP A 371 -5.86 13.66 -2.26
CA ASP A 371 -7.30 13.34 -2.19
C ASP A 371 -8.15 14.39 -2.94
N ILE A 372 -7.88 15.69 -2.78
CA ILE A 372 -8.58 16.76 -3.52
C ILE A 372 -8.40 16.56 -5.03
N VAL A 373 -7.17 16.39 -5.50
CA VAL A 373 -6.86 16.20 -6.93
C VAL A 373 -7.56 14.95 -7.48
N SER A 374 -7.59 13.87 -6.72
CA SER A 374 -8.27 12.63 -7.13
C SER A 374 -9.78 12.80 -7.33
N ARG A 375 -10.40 13.81 -6.69
CA ARG A 375 -11.82 14.12 -6.81
C ARG A 375 -12.10 15.19 -7.86
N MET A 376 -11.14 16.08 -8.13
CA MET A 376 -11.23 17.11 -9.17
C MET A 376 -11.08 16.53 -10.58
N VAL A 377 -10.44 15.36 -10.72
CA VAL A 377 -10.02 14.82 -12.02
C VAL A 377 -10.66 13.44 -12.27
N PRO A 378 -11.19 13.19 -13.49
CA PRO A 378 -11.69 11.88 -13.92
C PRO A 378 -10.64 10.76 -13.75
N ARG A 379 -11.09 9.54 -13.45
CA ARG A 379 -10.22 8.39 -13.10
C ARG A 379 -9.19 8.07 -14.17
N GLU A 380 -9.55 8.27 -15.43
CA GLU A 380 -8.76 7.98 -16.62
C GLU A 380 -7.52 8.88 -16.72
N ARG A 381 -7.61 10.09 -16.15
CA ARG A 381 -6.53 11.11 -16.21
C ARG A 381 -5.89 11.39 -14.85
N GLN A 382 -6.32 10.73 -13.78
CA GLN A 382 -5.74 10.92 -12.44
C GLN A 382 -4.22 10.77 -12.42
N GLY A 383 -3.66 9.79 -13.15
CA GLY A 383 -2.21 9.60 -13.23
C GLY A 383 -1.46 10.82 -13.78
N GLN A 384 -2.01 11.47 -14.80
CA GLN A 384 -1.41 12.66 -15.41
C GLN A 384 -1.40 13.85 -14.44
N PHE A 385 -2.52 14.15 -13.80
CA PHE A 385 -2.62 15.30 -12.89
C PHE A 385 -1.91 15.07 -11.55
N GLN A 386 -1.92 13.84 -11.02
CA GLN A 386 -1.12 13.47 -9.84
C GLN A 386 0.38 13.54 -10.15
N GLY A 387 0.79 13.14 -11.37
CA GLY A 387 2.15 13.33 -11.87
C GLY A 387 2.54 14.80 -11.91
N ALA A 388 1.66 15.67 -12.40
CA ALA A 388 1.89 17.11 -12.46
C ALA A 388 2.08 17.74 -11.06
N VAL A 389 1.23 17.37 -10.09
CA VAL A 389 1.37 17.82 -8.68
C VAL A 389 2.66 17.32 -8.05
N THR A 390 3.02 16.07 -8.31
CA THR A 390 4.30 15.50 -7.84
C THR A 390 5.49 16.21 -8.48
N GLY A 391 5.38 16.62 -9.75
CA GLY A 391 6.37 17.45 -10.43
C GLY A 391 6.59 18.80 -9.74
N VAL A 392 5.52 19.48 -9.31
CA VAL A 392 5.64 20.75 -8.56
C VAL A 392 6.40 20.53 -7.25
N ARG A 393 6.10 19.44 -6.54
CA ARG A 393 6.85 19.07 -5.34
C ARG A 393 8.32 18.77 -5.64
N ALA A 394 8.64 18.09 -6.74
CA ALA A 394 10.02 17.84 -7.14
C ALA A 394 10.80 19.15 -7.40
N LEU A 395 10.18 20.17 -8.01
CA LEU A 395 10.79 21.51 -8.14
C LEU A 395 11.14 22.12 -6.77
N THR A 396 10.27 21.95 -5.77
CA THR A 396 10.55 22.47 -4.42
C THR A 396 11.74 21.79 -3.74
N VAL A 397 12.02 20.53 -4.07
CA VAL A 397 13.22 19.80 -3.59
C VAL A 397 14.50 20.39 -4.17
N GLY A 398 14.46 20.95 -5.39
CA GLY A 398 15.60 21.68 -5.96
C GLY A 398 15.71 23.12 -5.46
N ILE A 399 14.62 23.89 -5.49
CA ILE A 399 14.66 25.33 -5.19
C ILE A 399 14.81 25.59 -3.68
N GLY A 400 14.14 24.79 -2.84
CA GLY A 400 14.08 24.98 -1.39
C GLY A 400 15.47 25.00 -0.73
N PRO A 401 16.28 23.93 -0.87
CA PRO A 401 17.61 23.85 -0.26
C PRO A 401 18.55 24.97 -0.69
N ALA A 402 18.56 25.32 -1.99
CA ALA A 402 19.40 26.41 -2.48
C ALA A 402 19.00 27.77 -1.89
N LEU A 403 17.70 28.05 -1.84
CA LEU A 403 17.15 29.29 -1.26
C LEU A 403 17.46 29.39 0.24
N PHE A 404 17.16 28.34 1.00
CA PHE A 404 17.34 28.35 2.46
C PHE A 404 18.80 28.19 2.88
N GLY A 405 19.64 27.56 2.06
CA GLY A 405 21.09 27.53 2.25
C GLY A 405 21.70 28.92 2.22
N PHE A 406 21.29 29.74 1.23
CA PHE A 406 21.69 31.14 1.16
C PHE A 406 21.12 31.99 2.31
N ILE A 407 19.83 31.82 2.65
CA ILE A 407 19.24 32.56 3.76
C ILE A 407 19.95 32.23 5.07
N LEU A 408 20.23 30.94 5.35
CA LEU A 408 20.92 30.53 6.56
C LEU A 408 22.37 30.99 6.61
N SER A 409 23.10 31.03 5.48
CA SER A 409 24.47 31.57 5.51
C SER A 409 24.53 33.06 5.83
N GLU A 410 23.58 33.84 5.32
CA GLU A 410 23.53 35.28 5.58
C GLU A 410 23.02 35.61 6.98
N THR A 411 22.04 34.84 7.46
CA THR A 411 21.39 35.08 8.75
C THR A 411 22.08 34.40 9.92
N CYS A 412 23.00 33.47 9.65
CA CYS A 412 23.64 32.65 10.66
C CYS A 412 25.16 32.49 10.41
N PRO A 413 25.94 33.60 10.44
CA PRO A 413 27.36 33.60 10.10
C PRO A 413 28.24 32.87 11.12
N SER A 414 29.44 32.49 10.69
CA SER A 414 30.34 31.57 11.40
C SER A 414 30.94 32.06 12.71
N SER A 415 30.89 33.37 13.00
CA SER A 415 31.64 34.01 14.10
C SER A 415 30.99 33.92 15.48
N SER A 416 29.98 33.08 15.68
CA SER A 416 29.33 32.84 16.99
C SER A 416 30.01 31.68 17.75
N GLU A 417 31.35 31.69 17.82
CA GLU A 417 32.13 30.73 18.63
C GLU A 417 32.09 31.06 20.14
N ASP A 418 31.60 32.24 20.53
CA ASP A 418 31.37 32.57 21.94
C ASP A 418 29.98 32.08 22.39
N GLY A 419 29.95 30.89 23.00
CA GLY A 419 28.75 30.19 23.48
C GLY A 419 28.00 30.85 24.65
N GLY A 420 27.57 32.10 24.51
CA GLY A 420 26.89 32.85 25.58
C GLY A 420 25.52 33.41 25.25
N ASP A 421 25.28 33.92 24.02
CA ASP A 421 24.08 34.70 23.73
C ASP A 421 23.27 34.17 22.54
N PHE A 422 21.94 34.16 22.74
CA PHE A 422 20.95 33.79 21.73
C PHE A 422 21.03 34.72 20.51
N ASP A 423 21.53 34.20 19.39
CA ASP A 423 21.52 34.94 18.13
C ASP A 423 20.16 34.80 17.43
N ILE A 424 19.32 35.82 17.60
CA ILE A 424 18.00 35.90 16.97
C ILE A 424 18.10 35.86 15.44
N SER A 425 19.27 36.16 14.88
CA SER A 425 19.52 36.25 13.44
C SER A 425 19.25 34.90 12.76
N CYS A 426 19.72 33.78 13.31
CA CYS A 426 19.48 32.44 12.76
C CYS A 426 18.00 32.03 12.78
N SER A 427 17.19 32.61 13.67
CA SER A 427 15.74 32.37 13.74
C SER A 427 15.00 32.93 12.51
N THR A 428 15.61 33.90 11.82
CA THR A 428 15.03 34.60 10.68
C THR A 428 14.70 33.65 9.53
N ALA A 429 15.55 32.66 9.25
CA ALA A 429 15.29 31.65 8.22
C ALA A 429 13.99 30.87 8.52
N PHE A 430 13.81 30.43 9.77
CA PHE A 430 12.61 29.73 10.21
C PHE A 430 11.35 30.62 10.17
N PHE A 431 11.47 31.91 10.48
CA PHE A 431 10.35 32.86 10.37
C PHE A 431 9.97 33.15 8.92
N ILE A 432 10.94 33.30 8.02
CA ILE A 432 10.69 33.41 6.57
C ILE A 432 10.00 32.13 6.06
N GLY A 433 10.50 30.96 6.47
CA GLY A 433 9.87 29.68 6.14
C GLY A 433 8.44 29.59 6.65
N ALA A 434 8.19 29.95 7.91
CA ALA A 434 6.85 29.98 8.49
C ALA A 434 5.92 30.95 7.73
N ALA A 435 6.42 32.11 7.29
CA ALA A 435 5.65 33.07 6.50
C ALA A 435 5.27 32.52 5.12
N LEU A 436 6.20 31.83 4.43
CA LEU A 436 5.92 31.17 3.14
C LEU A 436 4.86 30.07 3.29
N VAL A 437 5.00 29.23 4.32
CA VAL A 437 4.03 28.16 4.62
C VAL A 437 2.67 28.74 5.02
N ALA A 438 2.65 29.83 5.80
CA ALA A 438 1.42 30.54 6.15
C ALA A 438 0.74 31.13 4.91
N GLY A 439 1.52 31.67 3.95
CA GLY A 439 1.03 32.07 2.64
C GLY A 439 0.38 30.90 1.88
N GLY A 440 1.00 29.72 1.91
CA GLY A 440 0.42 28.47 1.38
C GLY A 440 -0.87 28.05 2.11
N ALA A 441 -0.95 28.19 3.43
CA ALA A 441 -2.14 27.91 4.23
C ALA A 441 -3.29 28.89 3.91
N ILE A 442 -2.97 30.17 3.71
CA ILE A 442 -3.91 31.20 3.25
C ILE A 442 -4.40 30.84 1.86
N LEU A 443 -3.50 30.54 0.91
CA LEU A 443 -3.87 30.08 -0.45
C LEU A 443 -4.79 28.84 -0.42
N ALA A 444 -4.55 27.90 0.50
CA ALA A 444 -5.37 26.71 0.67
C ALA A 444 -6.82 27.03 1.09
N MET A 445 -7.08 28.22 1.65
CA MET A 445 -8.44 28.67 1.93
C MET A 445 -9.25 28.89 0.65
N TRP A 446 -8.67 29.09 -0.52
CA TRP A 446 -9.45 29.19 -1.78
C TRP A 446 -9.61 27.86 -2.51
N LEU A 447 -9.10 26.75 -1.95
CA LEU A 447 -9.31 25.44 -2.55
C LEU A 447 -10.81 25.14 -2.64
N PRO A 448 -11.25 24.42 -3.70
CA PRO A 448 -12.67 24.13 -3.90
C PRO A 448 -13.25 23.28 -2.76
N SER A 449 -14.50 23.58 -2.39
CA SER A 449 -15.24 22.80 -1.40
C SER A 449 -15.80 21.52 -2.02
N HIS A 450 -16.27 20.58 -1.18
CA HIS A 450 -16.75 19.27 -1.67
C HIS A 450 -17.90 19.39 -2.69
N SER A 451 -18.78 20.39 -2.53
CA SER A 451 -19.86 20.68 -3.48
C SER A 451 -19.37 21.17 -4.84
N ASP A 452 -18.23 21.86 -4.88
CA ASP A 452 -17.68 22.47 -6.11
C ASP A 452 -16.86 21.47 -6.93
N LEU A 453 -16.31 20.44 -6.28
CA LEU A 453 -15.45 19.44 -6.93
C LEU A 453 -16.13 18.71 -8.09
N LEU A 454 -17.42 18.41 -7.96
CA LEU A 454 -18.21 17.75 -9.02
C LEU A 454 -18.40 18.65 -10.24
N ALA A 455 -18.56 19.96 -10.05
CA ALA A 455 -18.69 20.91 -11.16
C ALA A 455 -17.35 21.09 -11.88
N ILE A 456 -16.28 21.27 -11.12
CA ILE A 456 -14.91 21.41 -11.65
C ILE A 456 -14.48 20.15 -12.42
N ALA A 457 -14.82 18.96 -11.91
CA ALA A 457 -14.51 17.70 -12.61
C ALA A 457 -15.18 17.62 -13.99
N LYS A 458 -16.40 18.14 -14.14
CA LYS A 458 -17.11 18.22 -15.43
C LYS A 458 -16.47 19.25 -16.36
N GLU A 459 -16.06 20.40 -15.85
CA GLU A 459 -15.37 21.44 -16.62
C GLU A 459 -14.02 20.96 -17.16
N ILE A 460 -13.23 20.30 -16.29
CA ILE A 460 -11.95 19.71 -16.69
C ILE A 460 -12.19 18.64 -17.75
N LEU A 461 -13.18 17.76 -17.58
CA LEU A 461 -13.53 16.73 -18.57
C LEU A 461 -13.84 17.35 -19.95
N ALA A 462 -14.61 18.44 -19.98
CA ALA A 462 -14.96 19.15 -21.21
C ALA A 462 -13.73 19.79 -21.89
N LEU A 463 -12.88 20.48 -21.13
CA LEU A 463 -11.62 21.07 -21.65
C LEU A 463 -10.70 20.00 -22.22
N THR A 464 -10.65 18.84 -21.56
CA THR A 464 -9.79 17.73 -21.98
C THR A 464 -10.30 16.97 -23.21
N ALA A 465 -11.61 16.94 -23.44
CA ALA A 465 -12.22 16.34 -24.62
C ALA A 465 -12.03 17.26 -25.84
N ALA A 466 -12.21 18.58 -25.67
CA ALA A 466 -11.96 19.56 -26.73
C ALA A 466 -10.50 19.54 -27.22
N ALA A 467 -9.54 19.36 -26.30
CA ALA A 467 -8.12 19.24 -26.65
C ALA A 467 -7.77 17.92 -27.39
N GLU A 468 -8.56 16.85 -27.22
CA GLU A 468 -8.40 15.61 -27.99
C GLU A 468 -8.96 15.76 -29.41
N GLU A 469 -10.12 16.41 -29.58
CA GLU A 469 -10.69 16.73 -30.90
C GLU A 469 -9.76 17.63 -31.73
N ASP A 470 -9.15 18.65 -31.12
CA ASP A 470 -8.16 19.50 -31.80
C ASP A 470 -6.87 18.72 -32.14
N SER A 471 -6.41 17.82 -31.26
CA SER A 471 -5.22 16.98 -31.52
C SER A 471 -5.45 15.93 -32.60
N GLU A 472 -6.65 15.37 -32.71
CA GLU A 472 -7.03 14.45 -33.80
C GLU A 472 -7.21 15.21 -35.12
N ALA A 473 -7.70 16.45 -35.10
CA ALA A 473 -7.80 17.31 -36.28
C ALA A 473 -6.43 17.80 -36.81
N LEU A 474 -5.42 17.91 -35.93
CA LEU A 474 -4.04 18.29 -36.28
C LEU A 474 -3.14 17.10 -36.67
N GLY A 475 -3.57 15.86 -36.40
CA GLY A 475 -2.78 14.63 -36.60
C GLY A 475 -2.66 14.13 -38.05
N ASP A 476 -3.31 14.77 -39.03
CA ASP A 476 -3.40 14.31 -40.43
C ASP A 476 -2.39 14.98 -41.39
N SER A 477 -1.36 15.68 -40.90
CA SER A 477 -0.31 16.29 -41.74
C SER A 477 1.06 15.61 -41.56
N PRO A 478 1.60 14.90 -42.57
CA PRO A 478 2.83 14.10 -42.44
C PRO A 478 4.15 14.90 -42.49
N ALA A 479 4.16 16.22 -42.30
CA ALA A 479 5.29 17.06 -42.73
C ALA A 479 6.06 17.81 -41.63
N MET A 480 5.69 17.71 -40.34
CA MET A 480 6.30 18.54 -39.29
C MET A 480 7.13 17.78 -38.23
N ASP A 481 7.11 16.45 -38.25
CA ASP A 481 7.70 15.63 -37.17
C ASP A 481 9.20 15.34 -37.34
N ASP A 482 9.77 15.52 -38.54
CA ASP A 482 11.18 15.23 -38.81
C ASP A 482 12.14 16.42 -38.55
N TYR A 483 11.64 17.64 -38.39
CA TYR A 483 12.50 18.83 -38.21
C TYR A 483 12.91 19.10 -36.75
N VAL A 484 12.04 18.80 -35.76
CA VAL A 484 12.30 19.17 -34.36
C VAL A 484 13.17 18.13 -33.62
N ALA A 485 13.17 16.87 -34.06
CA ALA A 485 13.97 15.82 -33.43
C ALA A 485 15.46 15.86 -33.82
N MET A 486 15.83 16.55 -34.91
CA MET A 486 17.22 16.68 -35.35
C MET A 486 17.92 17.94 -34.81
N GLU A 487 17.20 19.03 -34.49
CA GLU A 487 17.82 20.25 -33.95
C GLU A 487 18.30 20.07 -32.50
N PHE A 488 17.52 19.42 -31.63
CA PHE A 488 17.85 19.34 -30.20
C PHE A 488 18.98 18.38 -29.84
N VAL A 489 19.32 17.42 -30.72
CA VAL A 489 20.46 16.50 -30.53
C VAL A 489 21.75 17.10 -31.11
N SER A 490 21.67 18.08 -32.02
CA SER A 490 22.86 18.77 -32.54
C SER A 490 23.28 19.98 -31.70
N GLU A 491 22.33 20.69 -31.06
CA GLU A 491 22.64 21.94 -30.35
C GLU A 491 23.22 21.77 -28.93
N THR A 492 23.25 20.56 -28.36
CA THR A 492 23.95 20.29 -27.08
C THR A 492 25.37 19.72 -27.24
N TRP A 493 25.86 19.55 -28.48
CA TRP A 493 27.22 19.05 -28.76
C TRP A 493 28.11 19.98 -29.61
N THR A 494 27.67 21.21 -29.90
CA THR A 494 28.50 22.25 -30.52
C THR A 494 28.34 23.58 -29.80
N ILE A 495 28.92 23.69 -28.60
CA ILE A 495 29.35 24.97 -28.00
C ILE A 495 30.82 24.81 -27.60
N VAL A 496 31.68 24.48 -28.57
CA VAL A 496 33.10 24.86 -28.66
C VAL A 496 33.52 24.70 -30.13
N ALA A 497 33.20 25.67 -31.00
CA ALA A 497 33.92 25.98 -32.25
C ALA A 497 33.17 27.08 -33.02
N ASP A 498 33.93 28.13 -33.41
CA ASP A 498 33.69 29.14 -34.45
C ASP A 498 32.47 30.09 -34.24
N ASP A 499 32.57 31.42 -34.19
CA ASP A 499 33.40 32.39 -34.92
C ASP A 499 33.75 33.62 -34.05
N ALA A 500 35.02 34.03 -34.06
CA ALA A 500 35.45 35.38 -33.69
C ALA A 500 36.09 36.04 -34.92
N PRO A 501 35.79 37.32 -35.24
CA PRO A 501 36.28 37.94 -36.45
C PRO A 501 37.77 38.32 -36.37
N MET A 502 38.45 37.98 -37.45
CA MET A 502 39.82 38.33 -37.82
C MET A 502 40.12 39.84 -37.69
N VAL A 503 41.22 40.17 -37.01
CA VAL A 503 42.04 41.35 -37.29
C VAL A 503 43.53 40.95 -37.24
N GLU A 504 44.24 41.41 -38.24
CA GLU A 504 45.58 41.06 -38.69
C GLU A 504 46.74 41.34 -37.71
N ASP A 505 47.74 40.46 -37.82
CA ASP A 505 49.19 40.73 -37.94
C ASP A 505 49.95 41.35 -36.75
N ARG A 506 50.85 40.53 -36.16
CA ARG A 506 52.28 40.84 -35.97
C ARG A 506 53.08 39.64 -35.42
N THR A 507 53.77 38.96 -36.34
CA THR A 507 55.20 38.60 -36.32
C THR A 507 55.91 38.19 -35.00
N GLU A 508 56.26 36.88 -34.97
CA GLU A 508 57.59 36.28 -34.63
C GLU A 508 58.11 36.15 -33.16
N PRO A 509 59.03 35.20 -32.82
CA PRO A 509 58.84 33.74 -32.85
C PRO A 509 59.54 32.95 -31.68
N LEU A 510 59.32 31.62 -31.67
CA LEU A 510 60.28 30.54 -31.32
C LEU A 510 60.78 30.31 -29.87
N GLY A 511 60.74 29.04 -29.44
CA GLY A 511 61.66 28.52 -28.43
C GLY A 511 61.28 27.21 -27.74
N LEU A 512 61.25 26.09 -28.46
CA LEU A 512 61.37 24.74 -27.88
C LEU A 512 62.74 24.57 -27.22
N ALA A 513 62.80 23.98 -26.02
CA ALA A 513 63.93 23.18 -25.57
C ALA A 513 63.51 22.18 -24.50
N ALA A 514 63.80 20.91 -24.79
CA ALA A 514 63.84 19.78 -23.86
C ALA A 514 65.16 19.76 -23.07
N ALA A 515 65.14 19.13 -21.89
CA ALA A 515 66.23 18.49 -21.13
C ALA A 515 65.76 18.42 -19.66
N ASP A 516 66.10 17.47 -18.79
CA ASP A 516 66.61 16.11 -18.83
C ASP A 516 66.57 15.65 -17.34
N GLU A 517 66.88 14.38 -17.12
CA GLU A 517 66.90 13.58 -15.89
C GLU A 517 67.73 14.11 -14.69
N GLU A 518 67.71 13.32 -13.59
CA GLU A 518 68.47 13.36 -12.32
C GLU A 518 67.72 13.98 -11.12
N PHE A 519 67.71 13.44 -9.89
CA PHE A 519 68.42 12.33 -9.25
C PHE A 519 67.69 11.91 -7.94
N LEU A 520 67.82 10.62 -7.64
CA LEU A 520 67.70 9.80 -6.43
C LEU A 520 67.34 10.36 -5.01
N LEU A 521 66.57 9.48 -4.35
CA LEU A 521 66.55 9.08 -2.93
C LEU A 521 67.80 9.40 -2.10
N GLU A 522 67.63 9.86 -0.85
CA GLU A 522 68.20 9.17 0.32
C GLU A 522 67.61 9.64 1.65
N GLU A 523 67.61 8.68 2.57
CA GLU A 523 67.05 8.60 3.91
C GLU A 523 68.14 8.91 4.95
N GLN A 524 67.74 9.26 6.18
CA GLN A 524 68.54 9.37 7.42
C GLN A 524 69.29 10.69 7.70
N GLU A 525 68.91 11.36 8.80
CA GLU A 525 69.74 11.38 10.02
C GLU A 525 68.94 11.98 11.20
N ALA A 526 68.87 11.21 12.28
CA ALA A 526 68.42 11.65 13.60
C ALA A 526 69.65 11.85 14.50
N GLU A 527 69.52 12.78 15.45
CA GLU A 527 70.37 13.02 16.64
C GLU A 527 71.77 13.62 16.43
N ALA A 528 71.92 14.94 16.72
CA ALA A 528 72.81 15.45 17.77
C ALA A 528 72.87 16.99 17.81
N LEU A 529 73.06 17.53 19.03
CA LEU A 529 73.29 18.93 19.45
C LEU A 529 72.03 19.83 19.47
N GLY A 530 71.59 20.43 20.57
CA GLY A 530 72.31 20.86 21.78
C GLY A 530 72.30 22.39 21.86
N ASP A 531 71.44 22.92 22.73
CA ASP A 531 71.42 24.27 23.30
C ASP A 531 71.12 25.51 22.42
N GLY A 532 69.87 25.98 22.54
CA GLY A 532 69.60 27.32 23.10
C GLY A 532 69.68 28.53 22.16
N VAL A 533 68.53 28.95 21.60
CA VAL A 533 68.17 30.38 21.49
C VAL A 533 66.66 30.54 21.67
N ALA A 534 66.31 31.43 22.59
CA ALA A 534 64.97 31.80 22.98
C ALA A 534 64.24 32.64 21.92
N GLY A 535 62.91 32.47 21.86
CA GLY A 535 61.97 33.58 21.67
C GLY A 535 61.45 33.83 20.26
N ALA A 536 60.39 33.11 19.88
CA ALA A 536 59.26 33.64 19.11
C ALA A 536 58.09 32.64 19.25
N GLY A 537 57.09 33.00 20.05
CA GLY A 537 55.94 32.16 20.33
C GLY A 537 55.02 31.99 19.12
N VAL A 538 54.82 30.74 18.72
CA VAL A 538 53.62 30.30 18.00
C VAL A 538 52.84 29.45 18.99
N LYS A 539 51.71 29.97 19.46
CA LYS A 539 50.72 29.17 20.18
C LYS A 539 50.10 28.21 19.16
N GLU A 540 50.47 26.93 19.22
CA GLU A 540 49.58 25.87 18.77
C GLU A 540 48.47 25.75 19.81
N GLU A 541 47.33 26.42 19.55
CA GLU A 541 46.08 26.09 20.22
C GLU A 541 45.57 24.79 19.58
N ALA A 542 45.85 23.66 20.23
CA ALA A 542 45.07 22.45 20.03
C ALA A 542 43.61 22.77 20.37
N PRO A 543 42.62 22.30 19.59
CA PRO A 543 41.23 22.47 19.96
C PRO A 543 41.00 21.77 21.29
N ASP A 544 40.50 22.53 22.26
CA ASP A 544 40.09 22.04 23.57
C ASP A 544 38.88 21.12 23.37
N GLU A 545 39.12 19.86 22.99
CA GLU A 545 38.12 18.79 23.13
C GLU A 545 37.87 18.64 24.64
N GLN A 546 36.90 19.39 25.16
CA GLN A 546 36.29 19.07 26.44
C GLN A 546 35.92 17.59 26.40
N PRO A 547 36.47 16.75 27.30
CA PRO A 547 36.00 15.38 27.41
C PRO A 547 34.50 15.43 27.67
N PRO A 548 33.68 14.59 27.01
CA PRO A 548 32.24 14.63 27.21
C PRO A 548 31.99 14.55 28.71
N GLU A 549 31.27 15.54 29.26
CA GLU A 549 30.88 15.49 30.67
C GLU A 549 30.31 14.09 30.94
N PRO A 550 30.76 13.39 31.99
CA PRO A 550 30.31 12.04 32.24
C PRO A 550 28.80 12.09 32.42
N SER A 551 28.06 11.65 31.40
CA SER A 551 26.60 11.61 31.43
C SER A 551 26.21 10.94 32.73
N THR A 552 25.55 11.67 33.61
CA THR A 552 25.22 11.09 34.90
C THR A 552 24.34 9.87 34.63
N LEU A 553 24.47 8.83 35.44
CA LEU A 553 23.57 7.66 35.34
C LEU A 553 22.09 8.12 35.37
N TRP A 554 21.83 9.27 36.00
CA TRP A 554 20.56 9.97 36.00
C TRP A 554 20.11 10.46 34.61
N ASP A 555 20.96 11.12 33.83
CA ASP A 555 20.60 11.58 32.48
C ASP A 555 20.32 10.42 31.53
N GLY A 556 21.10 9.34 31.64
CA GLY A 556 20.84 8.08 30.92
C GLY A 556 19.50 7.46 31.32
N LEU A 557 19.17 7.45 32.62
CA LEU A 557 17.89 6.95 33.13
C LEU A 557 16.70 7.82 32.71
N VAL A 558 16.84 9.14 32.66
CA VAL A 558 15.77 10.05 32.22
C VAL A 558 15.49 9.88 30.72
N ARG A 559 16.53 9.76 29.89
CA ARG A 559 16.39 9.46 28.45
C ARG A 559 15.74 8.10 28.23
N LEU A 560 16.17 7.07 28.96
CA LEU A 560 15.59 5.73 28.92
C LEU A 560 14.12 5.74 29.37
N ALA A 561 13.79 6.45 30.44
CA ALA A 561 12.43 6.60 30.95
C ALA A 561 11.53 7.34 29.95
N GLY A 562 12.06 8.35 29.24
CA GLY A 562 11.35 9.03 28.15
C GLY A 562 11.05 8.08 26.99
N ILE A 563 12.03 7.28 26.54
CA ILE A 563 11.85 6.28 25.48
C ILE A 563 10.84 5.22 25.89
N VAL A 564 10.99 4.64 27.08
CA VAL A 564 10.06 3.64 27.62
C VAL A 564 8.66 4.26 27.77
N GLY A 565 8.56 5.49 28.25
CA GLY A 565 7.30 6.23 28.35
C GLY A 565 6.60 6.36 27.00
N TRP A 566 7.31 6.78 25.96
CA TRP A 566 6.74 6.88 24.61
C TRP A 566 6.37 5.53 24.00
N VAL A 567 7.20 4.50 24.16
CA VAL A 567 6.89 3.14 23.70
C VAL A 567 5.63 2.60 24.40
N VAL A 568 5.48 2.87 25.69
CA VAL A 568 4.27 2.49 26.46
C VAL A 568 3.05 3.27 25.98
N VAL A 569 3.14 4.59 25.81
CA VAL A 569 2.02 5.41 25.32
C VAL A 569 1.58 4.95 23.93
N LEU A 570 2.52 4.72 23.01
CA LEU A 570 2.23 4.23 21.66
C LEU A 570 1.67 2.80 21.68
N GLY A 571 2.21 1.93 22.52
CA GLY A 571 1.69 0.58 22.74
C GLY A 571 0.25 0.61 23.23
N VAL A 572 -0.06 1.46 24.21
CA VAL A 572 -1.42 1.64 24.75
C VAL A 572 -2.36 2.25 23.70
N MET A 573 -1.91 3.26 22.94
CA MET A 573 -2.72 3.86 21.87
C MET A 573 -3.01 2.85 20.76
N TRP A 574 -2.02 2.05 20.36
CA TRP A 574 -2.18 1.02 19.34
C TRP A 574 -3.09 -0.11 19.81
N LEU A 575 -2.89 -0.64 21.02
CA LEU A 575 -3.76 -1.65 21.62
C LEU A 575 -5.18 -1.11 21.83
N GLY A 576 -5.33 0.14 22.25
CA GLY A 576 -6.60 0.83 22.37
C GLY A 576 -7.32 0.95 21.03
N SER A 577 -6.61 1.30 19.96
CA SER A 577 -7.18 1.33 18.60
C SER A 577 -7.66 -0.06 18.17
N LEU A 578 -6.87 -1.11 18.38
CA LEU A 578 -7.27 -2.49 18.11
C LEU A 578 -8.48 -2.92 18.96
N PHE A 579 -8.62 -2.41 20.19
CA PHE A 579 -9.75 -2.69 21.06
C PHE A 579 -11.05 -2.01 20.57
N TYR A 580 -10.97 -0.75 20.14
CA TYR A 580 -12.15 0.04 19.74
C TYR A 580 -12.57 -0.11 18.27
N ASN A 581 -11.69 -0.54 17.37
CA ASN A 581 -11.98 -0.60 15.93
C ASN A 581 -12.31 -2.01 15.40
N GLN A 582 -12.57 -3.00 16.25
CA GLN A 582 -12.78 -4.39 15.80
C GLN A 582 -13.97 -4.54 14.88
N GLU A 583 -15.08 -3.85 15.17
CA GLU A 583 -16.28 -3.86 14.35
C GLU A 583 -16.01 -3.38 12.92
N ASN A 584 -15.18 -2.35 12.75
CA ASN A 584 -14.81 -1.83 11.44
C ASN A 584 -13.88 -2.74 10.65
N VAL A 585 -13.15 -3.63 11.34
CA VAL A 585 -12.26 -4.64 10.73
C VAL A 585 -13.06 -5.85 10.27
N LEU A 586 -14.11 -6.24 10.99
CA LEU A 586 -14.90 -7.41 10.64
C LEU A 586 -16.08 -7.09 9.72
N TYR A 587 -16.85 -6.04 10.01
CA TYR A 587 -18.10 -5.74 9.31
C TYR A 587 -17.88 -4.72 8.18
N HIS A 588 -18.26 -5.10 6.96
CA HIS A 588 -18.07 -4.30 5.75
C HIS A 588 -19.39 -4.09 4.98
N PRO A 589 -20.34 -3.32 5.54
CA PRO A 589 -21.64 -3.08 4.92
C PRO A 589 -21.56 -2.29 3.61
N GLU A 590 -20.51 -1.49 3.41
CA GLU A 590 -20.32 -0.63 2.24
C GLU A 590 -19.38 -1.22 1.19
N GLN A 591 -19.23 -2.55 1.14
CA GLN A 591 -18.44 -3.21 0.10
C GLN A 591 -19.35 -3.96 -0.88
N PRO A 592 -19.36 -3.59 -2.19
CA PRO A 592 -18.51 -2.59 -2.84
C PRO A 592 -18.94 -1.15 -2.53
N LYS A 593 -17.98 -0.22 -2.53
CA LYS A 593 -18.25 1.20 -2.21
C LYS A 593 -19.24 1.80 -3.19
N GLY A 594 -20.20 2.55 -2.66
CA GLY A 594 -21.26 3.20 -3.45
C GLY A 594 -22.53 2.36 -3.60
N TYR A 595 -22.54 1.10 -3.16
CA TYR A 595 -23.70 0.20 -3.25
C TYR A 595 -24.13 -0.28 -1.87
N ARG A 596 -24.43 0.66 -0.97
CA ARG A 596 -24.78 0.32 0.41
C ARG A 596 -26.16 -0.33 0.45
N SER A 597 -27.16 0.30 -0.16
CA SER A 597 -28.51 -0.22 -0.30
C SER A 597 -28.67 -1.01 -1.61
N PRO A 598 -29.55 -2.04 -1.66
CA PRO A 598 -29.99 -2.62 -2.92
C PRO A 598 -30.47 -1.59 -3.95
N SER A 599 -31.10 -0.48 -3.51
CA SER A 599 -31.57 0.57 -4.43
C SER A 599 -30.45 1.38 -5.08
N ASP A 600 -29.23 1.35 -4.53
CA ASP A 600 -28.07 2.04 -5.09
C ASP A 600 -27.49 1.28 -6.30
N ILE A 601 -27.86 0.00 -6.46
CA ILE A 601 -27.35 -0.86 -7.53
C ILE A 601 -28.10 -0.55 -8.84
N PRO A 602 -27.41 -0.29 -9.97
CA PRO A 602 -28.05 -0.04 -11.26
C PRO A 602 -29.04 -1.15 -11.63
N GLU A 603 -30.23 -0.79 -12.12
CA GLU A 603 -31.28 -1.75 -12.49
C GLU A 603 -30.80 -2.77 -13.52
N GLU A 604 -29.93 -2.35 -14.45
CA GLU A 604 -29.30 -3.19 -15.48
C GLU A 604 -28.51 -4.38 -14.91
N ALA A 605 -28.02 -4.28 -13.67
CA ALA A 605 -27.33 -5.38 -13.01
C ALA A 605 -28.30 -6.50 -12.58
N GLY A 606 -29.61 -6.23 -12.54
CA GLY A 606 -30.62 -7.19 -12.11
C GLY A 606 -30.45 -7.64 -10.66
N LEU A 607 -29.99 -6.75 -9.78
CA LEU A 607 -29.73 -7.03 -8.36
C LEU A 607 -30.47 -6.08 -7.41
N SER A 608 -31.13 -5.04 -7.91
CA SER A 608 -31.79 -4.03 -7.05
C SER A 608 -32.95 -4.60 -6.22
N SER A 609 -33.58 -5.68 -6.69
CA SER A 609 -34.58 -6.45 -5.94
C SER A 609 -34.75 -7.86 -6.55
N PRO A 610 -35.42 -8.79 -5.85
CA PRO A 610 -35.80 -10.07 -6.45
C PRO A 610 -36.72 -9.95 -7.69
N ALA A 611 -37.48 -8.85 -7.82
CA ALA A 611 -38.26 -8.56 -9.04
C ALA A 611 -37.38 -8.18 -10.24
N ALA A 612 -36.19 -7.63 -10.01
CA ALA A 612 -35.26 -7.25 -11.08
C ALA A 612 -34.50 -8.47 -11.65
N ARG A 613 -34.73 -9.68 -11.13
CA ARG A 613 -34.20 -10.92 -11.71
C ARG A 613 -34.95 -11.26 -13.00
N ASP A 614 -34.27 -11.97 -13.88
CA ASP A 614 -34.87 -12.59 -15.06
C ASP A 614 -34.66 -14.12 -15.00
N PRO A 615 -35.72 -14.92 -14.77
CA PRO A 615 -37.10 -14.47 -14.50
C PRO A 615 -37.25 -13.85 -13.09
N PRO A 616 -38.27 -13.00 -12.86
CA PRO A 616 -38.53 -12.40 -11.55
C PRO A 616 -38.83 -13.45 -10.48
N LEU A 617 -38.28 -13.27 -9.28
CA LEU A 617 -38.57 -14.14 -8.14
C LEU A 617 -39.84 -13.67 -7.41
N PRO A 618 -40.74 -14.57 -6.99
CA PRO A 618 -41.91 -14.20 -6.19
C PRO A 618 -41.46 -13.83 -4.78
N PHE A 619 -41.59 -12.56 -4.38
CA PHE A 619 -41.09 -12.10 -3.08
C PHE A 619 -41.98 -11.06 -2.41
N LYS A 620 -41.73 -10.85 -1.11
CA LYS A 620 -42.31 -9.79 -0.29
C LYS A 620 -41.20 -9.10 0.50
N THR A 621 -41.17 -7.77 0.47
CA THR A 621 -40.28 -6.98 1.35
C THR A 621 -40.83 -6.94 2.76
N VAL A 622 -39.95 -7.16 3.74
CA VAL A 622 -40.29 -7.20 5.16
C VAL A 622 -39.37 -6.22 5.90
N PHE A 623 -39.95 -5.39 6.76
CA PHE A 623 -39.20 -4.57 7.70
C PHE A 623 -39.50 -5.05 9.13
N LEU A 624 -38.46 -5.37 9.89
CA LEU A 624 -38.56 -5.88 11.25
C LEU A 624 -38.03 -4.86 12.25
N ALA A 625 -38.56 -4.85 13.46
CA ALA A 625 -37.98 -4.12 14.58
C ALA A 625 -37.32 -5.13 15.54
N THR A 626 -36.10 -4.83 15.93
CA THR A 626 -35.36 -5.53 16.99
C THR A 626 -35.78 -5.01 18.37
N GLU A 627 -35.48 -5.76 19.43
CA GLU A 627 -35.85 -5.37 20.79
C GLU A 627 -35.21 -4.04 21.23
N ASP A 628 -34.03 -3.72 20.71
CA ASP A 628 -33.32 -2.47 20.94
C ASP A 628 -33.68 -1.35 19.94
N GLY A 629 -34.70 -1.57 19.10
CA GLY A 629 -35.29 -0.54 18.24
C GLY A 629 -34.63 -0.34 16.88
N ALA A 630 -33.62 -1.14 16.51
CA ALA A 630 -33.08 -1.13 15.14
C ALA A 630 -34.11 -1.70 14.15
N ARG A 631 -34.23 -1.07 12.98
CA ARG A 631 -35.12 -1.49 11.90
C ARG A 631 -34.33 -2.30 10.88
N LEU A 632 -34.72 -3.54 10.63
CA LEU A 632 -34.06 -4.45 9.70
C LEU A 632 -34.84 -4.57 8.40
N HIS A 633 -34.12 -4.66 7.28
CA HIS A 633 -34.68 -5.00 5.97
C HIS A 633 -34.51 -6.51 5.72
N ALA A 634 -35.52 -7.14 5.15
CA ALA A 634 -35.45 -8.53 4.71
C ALA A 634 -36.30 -8.76 3.45
N TRP A 635 -35.94 -9.77 2.68
CA TRP A 635 -36.76 -10.27 1.58
C TRP A 635 -37.25 -11.68 1.88
N MET A 636 -38.57 -11.88 1.79
CA MET A 636 -39.20 -13.19 1.81
C MET A 636 -39.45 -13.64 0.38
N VAL A 637 -38.57 -14.47 -0.17
CA VAL A 637 -38.78 -15.14 -1.46
C VAL A 637 -39.67 -16.35 -1.21
N HIS A 638 -40.84 -16.37 -1.83
CA HIS A 638 -41.84 -17.40 -1.62
C HIS A 638 -41.64 -18.61 -2.55
N ALA A 639 -42.26 -19.73 -2.17
CA ALA A 639 -42.50 -20.83 -3.09
C ALA A 639 -43.16 -20.33 -4.40
N ALA A 640 -42.80 -20.94 -5.52
CA ALA A 640 -43.31 -20.54 -6.85
C ALA A 640 -44.84 -20.63 -6.93
N ASP A 641 -45.40 -21.69 -6.35
CA ASP A 641 -46.84 -21.87 -6.18
C ASP A 641 -47.30 -21.20 -4.86
N PRO A 642 -48.22 -20.20 -4.92
CA PRO A 642 -48.79 -19.57 -3.73
C PRO A 642 -49.42 -20.54 -2.73
N ASP A 643 -49.99 -21.66 -3.20
CA ASP A 643 -50.66 -22.64 -2.34
C ASP A 643 -49.65 -23.48 -1.54
N LEU A 644 -48.36 -23.47 -1.92
CA LEU A 644 -47.31 -24.20 -1.23
C LEU A 644 -46.66 -23.41 -0.08
N ARG A 645 -46.82 -22.08 -0.02
CA ARG A 645 -46.07 -21.19 0.90
C ARG A 645 -46.11 -21.63 2.38
N LYS A 646 -47.25 -22.15 2.85
CA LYS A 646 -47.45 -22.62 4.24
C LYS A 646 -47.21 -24.11 4.46
N ARG A 647 -46.85 -24.84 3.40
CA ARG A 647 -46.70 -26.31 3.40
C ARG A 647 -45.27 -26.75 3.10
N VAL A 648 -44.43 -25.83 2.62
CA VAL A 648 -43.02 -26.12 2.30
C VAL A 648 -42.06 -25.52 3.33
N PRO A 649 -40.83 -26.06 3.41
CA PRO A 649 -39.82 -25.51 4.31
C PRO A 649 -39.41 -24.07 3.99
N THR A 650 -38.91 -23.38 5.01
CA THR A 650 -38.37 -22.01 4.88
C THR A 650 -36.89 -21.99 5.23
N LEU A 651 -36.06 -21.56 4.28
CA LEU A 651 -34.62 -21.36 4.47
C LEU A 651 -34.34 -19.92 4.92
N VAL A 652 -33.84 -19.72 6.14
CA VAL A 652 -33.29 -18.43 6.57
C VAL A 652 -31.88 -18.30 6.00
N PHE A 653 -31.65 -17.33 5.12
CA PHE A 653 -30.37 -17.12 4.46
C PHE A 653 -29.60 -15.96 5.10
N LEU A 654 -28.49 -16.29 5.76
CA LEU A 654 -27.62 -15.37 6.48
C LEU A 654 -26.30 -15.19 5.73
N HIS A 655 -26.05 -13.98 5.24
CA HIS A 655 -24.90 -13.66 4.40
C HIS A 655 -23.62 -13.41 5.23
N GLY A 656 -22.48 -13.32 4.52
CA GLY A 656 -21.17 -13.05 5.11
C GLY A 656 -20.98 -11.58 5.55
N ASN A 657 -19.75 -11.24 5.94
CA ASN A 657 -19.42 -9.94 6.53
C ASN A 657 -19.31 -8.77 5.53
N ALA A 658 -19.20 -9.04 4.22
CA ALA A 658 -19.04 -8.02 3.20
C ALA A 658 -20.24 -8.00 2.23
N GLY A 659 -20.74 -6.80 1.96
CA GLY A 659 -21.86 -6.54 1.07
C GLY A 659 -23.22 -6.90 1.63
N ASN A 660 -24.24 -6.35 1.00
CA ASN A 660 -25.64 -6.52 1.35
C ASN A 660 -26.27 -7.78 0.71
N MET A 661 -27.53 -8.07 1.05
CA MET A 661 -28.25 -9.27 0.59
C MET A 661 -28.50 -9.29 -0.92
N ALA A 662 -28.54 -8.14 -1.61
CA ALA A 662 -28.70 -8.07 -3.06
C ALA A 662 -27.60 -8.81 -3.82
N PHE A 663 -26.34 -8.70 -3.35
CA PHE A 663 -25.21 -9.44 -3.92
C PHE A 663 -25.28 -10.96 -3.71
N ARG A 664 -26.35 -11.46 -3.06
CA ARG A 664 -26.62 -12.89 -2.85
C ARG A 664 -27.80 -13.40 -3.68
N LEU A 665 -28.53 -12.52 -4.35
CA LEU A 665 -29.65 -12.88 -5.23
C LEU A 665 -29.29 -13.92 -6.30
N PRO A 666 -28.10 -13.89 -6.94
CA PRO A 666 -27.74 -14.93 -7.91
C PRO A 666 -27.74 -16.33 -7.29
N ASN A 667 -27.20 -16.47 -6.07
CA ASN A 667 -27.20 -17.76 -5.36
C ASN A 667 -28.62 -18.17 -4.94
N VAL A 668 -29.41 -17.22 -4.44
CA VAL A 668 -30.80 -17.45 -4.00
C VAL A 668 -31.69 -17.87 -5.17
N GLU A 669 -31.49 -17.28 -6.34
CA GLU A 669 -32.18 -17.68 -7.56
C GLU A 669 -31.86 -19.14 -7.93
N VAL A 670 -30.59 -19.55 -7.89
CA VAL A 670 -30.22 -20.94 -8.18
C VAL A 670 -30.79 -21.88 -7.13
N LEU A 671 -30.75 -21.50 -5.85
CA LEU A 671 -31.37 -22.27 -4.76
C LEU A 671 -32.86 -22.49 -5.01
N HIS A 672 -33.60 -21.41 -5.34
CA HIS A 672 -35.03 -21.49 -5.63
C HIS A 672 -35.30 -22.35 -6.87
N ALA A 673 -34.57 -22.14 -7.96
CA ALA A 673 -34.73 -22.91 -9.19
C ALA A 673 -34.35 -24.39 -9.04
N ALA A 674 -33.34 -24.72 -8.23
CA ALA A 674 -32.86 -26.09 -7.99
C ALA A 674 -33.90 -26.98 -7.32
N CYS A 675 -34.77 -26.40 -6.52
CA CYS A 675 -35.90 -27.11 -5.90
C CYS A 675 -37.22 -26.83 -6.62
N GLU A 676 -37.20 -26.32 -7.86
CA GLU A 676 -38.40 -25.97 -8.63
C GLU A 676 -39.35 -25.02 -7.86
N GLY A 677 -38.79 -24.15 -7.02
CA GLY A 677 -39.54 -23.22 -6.19
C GLY A 677 -40.36 -23.88 -5.07
N THR A 678 -39.98 -25.07 -4.61
CA THR A 678 -40.66 -25.80 -3.51
C THR A 678 -40.10 -25.49 -2.12
N VAL A 679 -39.49 -24.31 -1.94
CA VAL A 679 -39.07 -23.78 -0.62
C VAL A 679 -39.29 -22.26 -0.58
N ASN A 680 -39.52 -21.73 0.62
CA ASN A 680 -39.39 -20.29 0.86
C ASN A 680 -37.94 -19.97 1.24
N ILE A 681 -37.46 -18.76 0.95
CA ILE A 681 -36.15 -18.26 1.35
C ILE A 681 -36.30 -16.89 2.00
N PHE A 682 -36.00 -16.81 3.29
CA PHE A 682 -36.02 -15.57 4.07
C PHE A 682 -34.60 -14.99 4.16
N MET A 683 -34.32 -13.96 3.36
CA MET A 683 -33.04 -13.25 3.34
C MET A 683 -33.07 -12.13 4.36
N LEU A 684 -32.27 -12.25 5.42
CA LEU A 684 -32.20 -11.24 6.49
C LEU A 684 -30.96 -10.37 6.31
N GLU A 685 -31.14 -9.05 6.27
CA GLU A 685 -30.07 -8.06 6.27
C GLU A 685 -29.75 -7.62 7.72
N TYR A 686 -28.47 -7.60 8.07
CA TYR A 686 -28.04 -7.18 9.42
C TYR A 686 -28.17 -5.68 9.64
N ARG A 687 -28.23 -5.25 10.90
CA ARG A 687 -28.17 -3.83 11.26
C ARG A 687 -26.93 -3.16 10.66
N GLY A 688 -27.12 -1.97 10.09
CA GLY A 688 -26.08 -1.20 9.41
C GLY A 688 -25.75 -1.67 7.98
N TYR A 689 -26.29 -2.81 7.51
CA TYR A 689 -26.20 -3.26 6.12
C TYR A 689 -27.47 -2.90 5.34
N GLY A 690 -27.36 -2.71 4.02
CA GLY A 690 -28.52 -2.42 3.18
C GLY A 690 -29.33 -1.21 3.68
N ASP A 691 -30.65 -1.40 3.75
CA ASP A 691 -31.61 -0.43 4.29
C ASP A 691 -31.87 -0.57 5.80
N SER A 692 -31.13 -1.46 6.47
CA SER A 692 -31.22 -1.65 7.91
C SER A 692 -30.53 -0.53 8.68
N THR A 693 -31.16 -0.05 9.75
CA THR A 693 -30.60 0.99 10.62
C THR A 693 -29.65 0.41 11.67
N GLY A 694 -28.94 1.27 12.40
CA GLY A 694 -28.03 0.86 13.49
C GLY A 694 -26.58 0.66 13.07
N ARG A 695 -25.78 0.08 13.97
CA ARG A 695 -24.36 -0.26 13.76
C ARG A 695 -24.13 -1.74 14.05
N PRO A 696 -23.35 -2.46 13.21
CA PRO A 696 -23.11 -3.89 13.41
C PRO A 696 -22.21 -4.14 14.62
N SER A 697 -22.58 -5.14 15.42
CA SER A 697 -21.82 -5.65 16.57
C SER A 697 -22.18 -7.13 16.78
N GLU A 698 -21.38 -7.90 17.53
CA GLU A 698 -21.70 -9.31 17.80
C GLU A 698 -23.07 -9.46 18.49
N ASP A 699 -23.31 -8.69 19.54
CA ASP A 699 -24.59 -8.69 20.26
C ASP A 699 -25.74 -8.21 19.37
N GLY A 700 -25.50 -7.19 18.56
CA GLY A 700 -26.51 -6.62 17.67
C GLY A 700 -26.96 -7.60 16.59
N LEU A 701 -26.02 -8.27 15.92
CA LEU A 701 -26.35 -9.31 14.94
C LEU A 701 -27.07 -10.51 15.60
N GLY A 702 -26.80 -10.77 16.89
CA GLY A 702 -27.57 -11.72 17.70
C GLY A 702 -29.04 -11.33 17.83
N LEU A 703 -29.32 -10.06 18.17
CA LEU A 703 -30.69 -9.54 18.23
C LEU A 703 -31.38 -9.56 16.86
N ASP A 704 -30.62 -9.38 15.78
CA ASP A 704 -31.15 -9.37 14.43
C ASP A 704 -31.72 -10.73 14.02
N ILE A 705 -30.96 -11.82 14.26
CA ILE A 705 -31.45 -13.17 13.99
C ILE A 705 -32.61 -13.56 14.91
N ASP A 706 -32.60 -13.13 16.17
CA ASP A 706 -33.69 -13.39 17.11
C ASP A 706 -34.99 -12.73 16.61
N ALA A 707 -34.93 -11.50 16.09
CA ALA A 707 -36.06 -10.81 15.48
C ALA A 707 -36.56 -11.51 14.20
N GLY A 708 -35.65 -11.98 13.34
CA GLY A 708 -35.99 -12.75 12.14
C GLY A 708 -36.71 -14.06 12.46
N LEU A 709 -36.19 -14.86 13.40
CA LEU A 709 -36.80 -16.11 13.83
C LEU A 709 -38.14 -15.90 14.55
N LYS A 710 -38.29 -14.80 15.30
CA LYS A 710 -39.57 -14.41 15.91
C LYS A 710 -40.60 -14.06 14.83
N TYR A 711 -40.21 -13.29 13.82
CA TYR A 711 -41.08 -12.96 12.69
C TYR A 711 -41.63 -14.21 12.01
N LEU A 712 -40.77 -15.16 11.63
CA LEU A 712 -41.17 -16.39 10.94
C LEU A 712 -42.18 -17.24 11.75
N ARG A 713 -42.08 -17.23 13.08
CA ARG A 713 -43.02 -17.92 13.96
C ARG A 713 -44.40 -17.26 14.02
N THR A 714 -44.48 -15.96 13.72
CA THR A 714 -45.70 -15.15 13.93
C THR A 714 -46.34 -14.62 12.65
N CYS A 715 -45.63 -14.62 11.51
CA CYS A 715 -46.10 -13.96 10.30
C CYS A 715 -47.30 -14.65 9.63
N GLY A 716 -47.53 -15.93 9.92
CA GLY A 716 -48.65 -16.72 9.38
C GLY A 716 -48.55 -17.04 7.89
N ASP A 717 -47.48 -16.62 7.21
CA ASP A 717 -47.23 -16.77 5.77
C ASP A 717 -46.39 -18.02 5.42
N VAL A 718 -45.80 -18.69 6.42
CA VAL A 718 -44.91 -19.85 6.27
C VAL A 718 -45.21 -20.94 7.31
N ASP A 719 -44.66 -22.14 7.12
CA ASP A 719 -44.68 -23.22 8.11
C ASP A 719 -43.62 -22.97 9.22
N PRO A 720 -44.03 -22.70 10.48
CA PRO A 720 -43.11 -22.43 11.57
C PRO A 720 -42.37 -23.68 12.07
N ASP A 721 -42.83 -24.88 11.74
CA ASP A 721 -42.23 -26.15 12.19
C ASP A 721 -41.11 -26.64 11.25
N ASN A 722 -41.03 -26.08 10.04
CA ASN A 722 -40.08 -26.45 8.99
C ASN A 722 -39.13 -25.30 8.61
N VAL A 723 -38.54 -24.63 9.60
CA VAL A 723 -37.55 -23.54 9.39
C VAL A 723 -36.11 -24.09 9.45
N PHE A 724 -35.30 -23.79 8.45
CA PHE A 724 -33.89 -24.17 8.38
C PHE A 724 -33.01 -22.93 8.35
N VAL A 725 -31.96 -22.88 9.15
CA VAL A 725 -31.06 -21.71 9.19
C VAL A 725 -29.80 -22.01 8.39
N PHE A 726 -29.63 -21.28 7.29
CA PHE A 726 -28.49 -21.34 6.39
C PHE A 726 -27.59 -20.12 6.64
N GLY A 727 -26.32 -20.36 6.97
CA GLY A 727 -25.34 -19.29 7.16
C GLY A 727 -24.03 -19.52 6.43
N ARG A 728 -23.52 -18.48 5.76
CA ARG A 728 -22.21 -18.48 5.11
C ARG A 728 -21.22 -17.60 5.84
N SER A 729 -20.00 -18.10 6.09
CA SER A 729 -18.93 -17.33 6.74
C SER A 729 -19.39 -16.75 8.07
N LEU A 730 -19.34 -15.43 8.27
CA LEU A 730 -19.93 -14.75 9.43
C LEU A 730 -21.39 -15.15 9.68
N GLY A 731 -22.21 -15.27 8.63
CA GLY A 731 -23.61 -15.68 8.74
C GLY A 731 -23.78 -17.08 9.34
N GLY A 732 -22.79 -17.96 9.22
CA GLY A 732 -22.79 -19.25 9.91
C GLY A 732 -22.62 -19.12 11.43
N ALA A 733 -21.79 -18.18 11.90
CA ALA A 733 -21.67 -17.87 13.32
C ALA A 733 -22.97 -17.24 13.87
N VAL A 734 -23.62 -16.38 13.09
CA VAL A 734 -24.94 -15.80 13.39
C VAL A 734 -26.00 -16.91 13.45
N ALA A 735 -26.00 -17.83 12.49
CA ALA A 735 -26.92 -18.98 12.45
C ALA A 735 -26.84 -19.82 13.73
N VAL A 736 -25.61 -20.17 14.15
CA VAL A 736 -25.36 -20.92 15.38
C VAL A 736 -25.79 -20.13 16.62
N ARG A 737 -25.55 -18.82 16.67
CA ARG A 737 -26.01 -17.97 17.78
C ARG A 737 -27.54 -17.91 17.86
N GLY A 738 -28.24 -17.79 16.74
CA GLY A 738 -29.70 -17.82 16.69
C GLY A 738 -30.26 -19.18 17.11
N ALA A 739 -29.63 -20.28 16.68
CA ALA A 739 -30.00 -21.62 17.09
C ALA A 739 -29.86 -21.84 18.60
N VAL A 740 -28.77 -21.37 19.22
CA VAL A 740 -28.60 -21.41 20.67
C VAL A 740 -29.61 -20.50 21.39
N GLY A 741 -29.82 -19.27 20.90
CA GLY A 741 -30.74 -18.31 21.51
C GLY A 741 -32.20 -18.77 21.50
N ALA A 742 -32.60 -19.49 20.45
CA ALA A 742 -33.91 -20.13 20.37
C ALA A 742 -33.99 -21.47 21.13
N GLU A 743 -32.93 -21.93 21.77
CA GLU A 743 -32.79 -23.30 22.32
C GLU A 743 -33.12 -24.38 21.26
N GLY A 744 -32.87 -24.08 19.98
CA GLY A 744 -33.27 -24.85 18.82
C GLY A 744 -34.79 -24.98 18.59
N LYS A 745 -35.63 -24.36 19.42
CA LYS A 745 -37.09 -24.35 19.23
C LYS A 745 -37.44 -23.59 17.96
N GLY A 746 -38.28 -24.18 17.12
CA GLY A 746 -38.69 -23.59 15.84
C GLY A 746 -37.57 -23.53 14.80
N ILE A 747 -36.48 -24.30 14.99
CA ILE A 747 -35.46 -24.52 13.97
C ILE A 747 -35.33 -26.03 13.76
N ARG A 748 -35.41 -26.46 12.51
CA ARG A 748 -35.46 -27.86 12.13
C ARG A 748 -34.12 -28.42 11.67
N GLY A 749 -33.27 -27.57 11.10
CA GLY A 749 -31.92 -27.94 10.72
C GLY A 749 -31.02 -26.73 10.49
N LEU A 750 -29.72 -26.97 10.62
CA LEU A 750 -28.67 -25.97 10.41
C LEU A 750 -27.86 -26.29 9.15
N ILE A 751 -27.57 -25.27 8.33
CA ILE A 751 -26.68 -25.40 7.17
C ILE A 751 -25.58 -24.36 7.31
N LEU A 752 -24.34 -24.81 7.48
CA LEU A 752 -23.16 -23.96 7.63
C LEU A 752 -22.27 -24.09 6.41
N GLU A 753 -21.83 -22.98 5.85
CA GLU A 753 -20.94 -22.92 4.69
C GLU A 753 -19.75 -22.02 4.98
N ASN A 754 -18.53 -22.52 4.71
CA ASN A 754 -17.25 -21.84 4.94
C ASN A 754 -17.19 -21.04 6.26
N THR A 755 -17.64 -21.64 7.36
CA THR A 755 -17.82 -20.95 8.66
C THR A 755 -16.63 -21.23 9.57
N PHE A 756 -16.07 -20.17 10.17
CA PHE A 756 -14.94 -20.27 11.09
C PHE A 756 -15.35 -20.84 12.46
N THR A 757 -14.35 -21.24 13.25
CA THR A 757 -14.52 -21.83 14.59
C THR A 757 -14.77 -20.78 15.68
N CYS A 758 -13.95 -19.73 15.71
CA CYS A 758 -14.17 -18.48 16.44
C CYS A 758 -13.28 -17.35 15.89
N VAL A 759 -13.52 -16.09 16.29
CA VAL A 759 -12.67 -14.95 15.87
C VAL A 759 -11.24 -15.11 16.37
N SER A 760 -11.04 -15.65 17.57
CA SER A 760 -9.69 -15.87 18.13
C SER A 760 -8.85 -16.82 17.28
N ASP A 761 -9.46 -17.88 16.74
CA ASP A 761 -8.80 -18.85 15.86
C ASP A 761 -8.50 -18.20 14.49
N MET A 762 -9.37 -17.29 14.00
CA MET A 762 -9.12 -16.50 12.79
C MET A 762 -7.97 -15.49 12.95
N VAL A 763 -7.85 -14.84 14.11
CA VAL A 763 -6.72 -13.93 14.40
C VAL A 763 -5.39 -14.68 14.32
N ASP A 764 -5.32 -15.92 14.78
CA ASP A 764 -4.10 -16.72 14.71
C ASP A 764 -3.67 -17.05 13.28
N VAL A 765 -4.64 -17.18 12.37
CA VAL A 765 -4.40 -17.49 10.96
C VAL A 765 -4.06 -16.21 10.18
N LEU A 766 -4.88 -15.16 10.31
CA LEU A 766 -4.77 -13.95 9.49
C LEU A 766 -3.72 -12.96 10.02
N MET A 767 -3.51 -12.92 11.33
CA MET A 767 -2.67 -11.94 12.02
C MET A 767 -1.82 -12.59 13.13
N PRO A 768 -0.93 -13.55 12.80
CA PRO A 768 -0.20 -14.34 13.79
C PRO A 768 0.68 -13.50 14.74
N HIS A 769 1.10 -12.30 14.34
CA HIS A 769 1.83 -11.35 15.19
C HIS A 769 0.98 -10.81 16.35
N LEU A 770 -0.36 -10.75 16.19
CA LEU A 770 -1.28 -10.32 17.25
C LEU A 770 -1.58 -11.42 18.28
N LYS A 771 -1.12 -12.66 18.06
CA LYS A 771 -1.41 -13.82 18.92
C LYS A 771 -1.06 -13.60 20.39
N TRP A 772 0.01 -12.85 20.67
CA TRP A 772 0.50 -12.60 22.02
C TRP A 772 -0.32 -11.55 22.78
N VAL A 773 -0.90 -10.60 22.04
CA VAL A 773 -1.65 -9.46 22.62
C VAL A 773 -3.17 -9.63 22.48
N LYS A 774 -3.65 -10.58 21.68
CA LYS A 774 -5.09 -10.76 21.41
C LYS A 774 -5.93 -10.96 22.67
N LYS A 775 -5.38 -11.56 23.73
CA LYS A 775 -6.11 -11.72 25.01
C LYS A 775 -6.44 -10.39 25.70
N LEU A 776 -5.64 -9.35 25.44
CA LEU A 776 -5.83 -8.02 26.02
C LEU A 776 -6.80 -7.17 25.19
N VAL A 777 -6.82 -7.38 23.87
CA VAL A 777 -7.58 -6.53 22.95
C VAL A 777 -8.88 -7.15 22.47
N LEU A 778 -8.95 -8.46 22.25
CA LEU A 778 -10.05 -9.10 21.54
C LEU A 778 -11.35 -9.08 22.37
N ARG A 779 -12.39 -8.46 21.82
CA ARG A 779 -13.70 -8.29 22.46
C ARG A 779 -14.82 -9.01 21.71
N MET A 780 -14.65 -9.21 20.40
CA MET A 780 -15.54 -10.07 19.60
C MET A 780 -15.03 -11.51 19.60
N HIS A 781 -15.91 -12.46 19.88
CA HIS A 781 -15.55 -13.85 20.08
C HIS A 781 -16.14 -14.77 19.00
N TRP A 782 -17.43 -14.62 18.69
CA TRP A 782 -18.21 -15.54 17.84
C TRP A 782 -17.83 -17.03 18.06
N PRO A 783 -18.06 -17.60 19.25
CA PRO A 783 -17.60 -18.94 19.62
C PRO A 783 -18.44 -20.05 18.98
N THR A 784 -18.41 -20.15 17.64
CA THR A 784 -19.19 -21.10 16.84
C THR A 784 -18.94 -22.55 17.26
N ARG A 785 -17.66 -22.94 17.38
CA ARG A 785 -17.27 -24.32 17.74
C ARG A 785 -17.83 -24.73 19.10
N GLU A 786 -17.75 -23.85 20.08
CA GLU A 786 -18.25 -24.09 21.43
C GLU A 786 -19.77 -24.19 21.45
N ARG A 787 -20.47 -23.24 20.80
CA ARG A 787 -21.94 -23.23 20.71
C ARG A 787 -22.50 -24.48 20.00
N LEU A 788 -21.79 -25.02 19.01
CA LEU A 788 -22.21 -26.26 18.33
C LEU A 788 -22.25 -27.48 19.25
N THR A 789 -21.51 -27.48 20.37
CA THR A 789 -21.52 -28.58 21.36
C THR A 789 -22.82 -28.65 22.16
N THR A 790 -23.62 -27.59 22.18
CA THR A 790 -24.90 -27.56 22.93
C THR A 790 -26.11 -27.91 22.05
N LEU A 791 -25.94 -27.94 20.73
CA LEU A 791 -27.01 -28.16 19.75
C LEU A 791 -27.20 -29.64 19.36
N GLY A 792 -27.05 -30.57 20.32
CA GLY A 792 -27.08 -32.01 20.03
C GLY A 792 -28.40 -32.57 19.48
N HIS A 793 -29.49 -31.82 19.63
CA HIS A 793 -30.82 -32.19 19.14
C HIS A 793 -31.08 -31.73 17.70
N LEU A 794 -30.22 -30.89 17.12
CA LEU A 794 -30.46 -30.24 15.85
C LEU A 794 -29.60 -30.88 14.74
N PRO A 795 -30.20 -31.45 13.68
CA PRO A 795 -29.46 -31.94 12.52
C PRO A 795 -28.72 -30.81 11.80
N ALA A 796 -27.54 -31.09 11.25
CA ALA A 796 -26.72 -30.08 10.59
C ALA A 796 -25.96 -30.56 9.35
N LEU A 797 -25.91 -29.68 8.35
CA LEU A 797 -25.11 -29.84 7.13
C LEU A 797 -23.95 -28.83 7.16
N PHE A 798 -22.74 -29.33 6.95
CA PHE A 798 -21.51 -28.53 6.89
C PHE A 798 -20.93 -28.58 5.48
N ILE A 799 -20.69 -27.43 4.88
CA ILE A 799 -20.16 -27.29 3.52
C ILE A 799 -18.83 -26.54 3.57
N SER A 800 -17.77 -27.15 3.05
CA SER A 800 -16.42 -26.60 3.06
C SER A 800 -15.86 -26.50 1.64
N GLY A 801 -15.38 -25.31 1.29
CA GLY A 801 -14.48 -25.10 0.16
C GLY A 801 -13.14 -25.79 0.42
N GLY A 802 -12.64 -26.53 -0.56
CA GLY A 802 -11.35 -27.21 -0.47
C GLY A 802 -10.16 -26.28 -0.72
N GLN A 803 -10.39 -25.13 -1.36
CA GLN A 803 -9.43 -24.09 -1.69
C GLN A 803 -9.87 -22.74 -1.09
N ASP A 804 -10.55 -22.77 0.06
CA ASP A 804 -10.94 -21.54 0.76
C ASP A 804 -9.69 -20.76 1.19
N GLU A 805 -9.54 -19.58 0.60
CA GLU A 805 -8.42 -18.68 0.75
C GLU A 805 -8.55 -17.76 1.97
N LEU A 806 -9.73 -17.71 2.60
CA LEU A 806 -10.01 -16.87 3.77
C LEU A 806 -10.11 -17.69 5.05
N ILE A 807 -10.93 -18.73 5.06
CA ILE A 807 -11.18 -19.59 6.23
C ILE A 807 -10.61 -20.98 5.95
N PRO A 808 -9.55 -21.41 6.64
CA PRO A 808 -8.97 -22.74 6.43
C PRO A 808 -10.02 -23.84 6.56
N ALA A 809 -10.02 -24.79 5.62
CA ALA A 809 -10.99 -25.89 5.57
C ALA A 809 -11.00 -26.75 6.85
N GLU A 810 -9.89 -26.78 7.58
CA GLU A 810 -9.73 -27.42 8.89
C GLU A 810 -10.70 -26.85 9.93
N GLN A 811 -11.02 -25.55 9.86
CA GLN A 811 -11.97 -24.93 10.79
C GLN A 811 -13.39 -25.44 10.58
N MET A 812 -13.83 -25.60 9.33
CA MET A 812 -15.15 -26.18 9.05
C MET A 812 -15.20 -27.65 9.49
N ARG A 813 -14.11 -28.40 9.27
CA ARG A 813 -13.98 -29.77 9.79
C ARG A 813 -14.05 -29.82 11.31
N ALA A 814 -13.40 -28.88 12.01
CA ALA A 814 -13.46 -28.78 13.46
C ALA A 814 -14.88 -28.47 13.96
N ASN A 815 -15.62 -27.60 13.27
CA ASN A 815 -17.03 -27.33 13.55
C ASN A 815 -17.90 -28.60 13.40
N PHE A 816 -17.72 -29.37 12.33
CA PHE A 816 -18.43 -30.64 12.12
C PHE A 816 -18.16 -31.67 13.23
N VAL A 817 -16.89 -31.82 13.64
CA VAL A 817 -16.50 -32.76 14.70
C VAL A 817 -17.05 -32.31 16.06
N SER A 818 -17.04 -31.02 16.35
CA SER A 818 -17.47 -30.47 17.65
C SER A 818 -18.98 -30.44 17.82
N HIS A 819 -19.74 -30.47 16.73
CA HIS A 819 -21.19 -30.47 16.82
C HIS A 819 -21.72 -31.73 17.51
N ALA A 820 -22.52 -31.54 18.57
CA ALA A 820 -22.95 -32.63 19.45
C ALA A 820 -23.98 -33.60 18.85
N ALA A 821 -24.59 -33.26 17.70
CA ALA A 821 -25.58 -34.13 17.09
C ALA A 821 -24.96 -35.49 16.68
N PRO A 822 -25.73 -36.60 16.73
CA PRO A 822 -25.26 -37.90 16.29
C PRO A 822 -24.77 -37.87 14.83
N MET A 823 -23.76 -38.67 14.49
CA MET A 823 -23.20 -38.70 13.12
C MET A 823 -24.25 -38.99 12.04
N LYS A 824 -25.30 -39.76 12.34
CA LYS A 824 -26.42 -40.01 11.41
C LYS A 824 -27.17 -38.74 11.04
N ASP A 825 -27.15 -37.72 11.88
CA ASP A 825 -27.88 -36.46 11.77
C ASP A 825 -26.96 -35.29 11.36
N LYS A 826 -25.69 -35.59 11.04
CA LYS A 826 -24.71 -34.63 10.53
C LYS A 826 -24.21 -35.02 9.16
N LEU A 827 -24.10 -34.05 8.26
CA LEU A 827 -23.54 -34.24 6.91
C LEU A 827 -22.37 -33.28 6.69
N PHE A 828 -21.34 -33.74 6.00
CA PHE A 828 -20.17 -32.93 5.63
C PHE A 828 -19.91 -33.02 4.12
N ILE A 829 -19.90 -31.87 3.46
CA ILE A 829 -19.61 -31.71 2.04
C ILE A 829 -18.29 -30.99 1.89
N ARG A 830 -17.38 -31.58 1.13
CA ARG A 830 -16.17 -30.90 0.66
C ARG A 830 -16.31 -30.60 -0.83
N VAL A 831 -16.30 -29.33 -1.19
CA VAL A 831 -16.23 -28.88 -2.59
C VAL A 831 -14.76 -28.69 -2.93
N THR A 832 -14.12 -29.70 -3.53
CA THR A 832 -12.66 -29.77 -3.68
C THR A 832 -12.02 -28.51 -4.30
N LEU A 833 -12.64 -27.95 -5.33
CA LEU A 833 -12.15 -26.74 -6.01
C LEU A 833 -12.82 -25.44 -5.54
N GLY A 834 -13.73 -25.53 -4.55
CA GLY A 834 -14.47 -24.40 -4.00
C GLY A 834 -13.57 -23.43 -3.24
N THR A 835 -13.67 -22.14 -3.57
CA THR A 835 -13.08 -21.00 -2.86
C THR A 835 -14.07 -20.46 -1.82
N HIS A 836 -13.74 -19.37 -1.13
CA HIS A 836 -14.59 -18.85 -0.05
C HIS A 836 -16.02 -18.48 -0.50
N ASN A 837 -16.19 -17.97 -1.72
CA ASN A 837 -17.46 -17.39 -2.19
C ASN A 837 -18.18 -18.18 -3.31
N ASP A 838 -17.51 -19.16 -3.92
CA ASP A 838 -17.99 -19.85 -5.13
C ASP A 838 -18.25 -21.36 -4.95
N THR A 839 -18.26 -21.86 -3.71
CA THR A 839 -18.59 -23.26 -3.36
C THR A 839 -19.88 -23.76 -3.99
N TRP A 840 -20.92 -22.92 -4.04
CA TRP A 840 -22.20 -23.23 -4.67
C TRP A 840 -22.12 -23.31 -6.21
N GLN A 841 -21.24 -22.53 -6.84
CA GLN A 841 -21.01 -22.57 -8.30
C GLN A 841 -20.15 -23.78 -8.67
N ARG A 842 -19.04 -23.97 -7.96
CA ARG A 842 -18.07 -25.05 -8.23
C ARG A 842 -18.54 -26.42 -7.78
N GLY A 843 -19.36 -26.49 -6.74
CA GLY A 843 -20.00 -27.73 -6.29
C GLY A 843 -21.09 -28.22 -7.25
N GLY A 844 -21.65 -27.30 -8.05
CA GLY A 844 -22.64 -27.57 -9.07
C GLY A 844 -23.82 -28.40 -8.59
N TRP A 845 -24.30 -29.33 -9.41
CA TRP A 845 -25.48 -30.15 -9.09
C TRP A 845 -25.38 -30.90 -7.76
N ARG A 846 -24.19 -31.40 -7.38
CA ARG A 846 -23.99 -32.14 -6.13
C ARG A 846 -24.17 -31.28 -4.89
N TYR A 847 -23.78 -30.00 -4.97
CA TYR A 847 -24.00 -29.04 -3.89
C TYR A 847 -25.50 -28.92 -3.60
N TYR A 848 -26.30 -28.63 -4.62
CA TYR A 848 -27.74 -28.42 -4.47
C TYR A 848 -28.49 -29.71 -4.14
N GLU A 849 -28.11 -30.83 -4.77
CA GLU A 849 -28.68 -32.15 -4.45
C GLU A 849 -28.57 -32.44 -2.96
N GLN A 850 -27.38 -32.26 -2.38
CA GLN A 850 -27.19 -32.58 -0.96
C GLN A 850 -27.83 -31.58 -0.01
N VAL A 851 -27.87 -30.28 -0.36
CA VAL A 851 -28.61 -29.27 0.40
C VAL A 851 -30.09 -29.65 0.47
N PHE A 852 -30.74 -29.93 -0.66
CA PHE A 852 -32.17 -30.25 -0.68
C PHE A 852 -32.47 -31.67 -0.21
N ALA A 853 -31.57 -32.63 -0.38
CA ALA A 853 -31.69 -33.95 0.24
C ALA A 853 -31.65 -33.86 1.78
N PHE A 854 -30.80 -32.99 2.33
CA PHE A 854 -30.77 -32.72 3.77
C PHE A 854 -32.06 -32.07 4.26
N VAL A 855 -32.54 -31.02 3.57
CA VAL A 855 -33.80 -30.34 3.90
C VAL A 855 -34.96 -31.34 3.86
N LYS A 856 -35.10 -32.09 2.76
CA LYS A 856 -36.12 -33.13 2.58
C LYS A 856 -36.10 -34.19 3.67
N ARG A 857 -34.91 -34.73 3.99
CA ARG A 857 -34.75 -35.77 5.01
C ARG A 857 -35.14 -35.29 6.40
N THR A 858 -34.94 -34.00 6.67
CA THR A 858 -35.08 -33.44 8.01
C THR A 858 -36.44 -32.81 8.25
N ALA A 859 -37.10 -32.34 7.19
CA ALA A 859 -38.45 -31.78 7.25
C ALA A 859 -39.48 -32.76 7.83
N VAL A 860 -40.58 -32.23 8.36
CA VAL A 860 -41.66 -33.01 9.00
C VAL A 860 -42.99 -32.80 8.28
N GLY A 861 -43.88 -33.78 8.39
CA GLY A 861 -45.18 -33.74 7.74
C GLY A 861 -45.09 -33.74 6.22
N GLU A 862 -46.08 -33.14 5.56
CA GLU A 862 -46.16 -33.07 4.09
C GLU A 862 -45.01 -32.27 3.46
N ALA A 863 -44.35 -31.37 4.23
CA ALA A 863 -43.24 -30.56 3.75
C ALA A 863 -42.07 -31.42 3.21
N ALA A 864 -41.80 -32.58 3.82
CA ALA A 864 -40.75 -33.49 3.37
C ALA A 864 -41.02 -34.04 1.96
N ASP A 865 -42.29 -34.34 1.65
CA ASP A 865 -42.67 -34.90 0.35
C ASP A 865 -42.68 -33.85 -0.76
N LEU A 866 -43.00 -32.60 -0.41
CA LEU A 866 -43.09 -31.48 -1.33
C LEU A 866 -41.73 -30.96 -1.80
N VAL A 867 -40.67 -31.08 -0.99
CA VAL A 867 -39.31 -30.63 -1.39
C VAL A 867 -38.81 -31.44 -2.57
N ARG A 868 -38.48 -30.74 -3.66
CA ARG A 868 -37.79 -31.30 -4.82
C ARG A 868 -36.28 -31.26 -4.65
N VAL A 869 -35.64 -32.35 -5.08
CA VAL A 869 -34.18 -32.48 -5.08
C VAL A 869 -33.71 -32.42 -6.54
N PRO A 870 -32.78 -31.51 -6.89
CA PRO A 870 -32.32 -31.36 -8.27
C PRO A 870 -31.56 -32.59 -8.75
N THR A 871 -31.65 -32.85 -10.06
CA THR A 871 -30.87 -33.90 -10.73
C THR A 871 -29.69 -33.32 -11.49
N ARG A 872 -28.73 -34.18 -11.85
CA ARG A 872 -27.63 -33.82 -12.76
C ARG A 872 -28.14 -33.29 -14.12
N GLN A 873 -29.27 -33.80 -14.61
CA GLN A 873 -29.87 -33.35 -15.87
C GLN A 873 -30.40 -31.92 -15.76
N TRP A 874 -31.08 -31.59 -14.66
CA TRP A 874 -31.53 -30.22 -14.38
C TRP A 874 -30.36 -29.24 -14.39
N TRP A 875 -29.27 -29.56 -13.69
CA TRP A 875 -28.08 -28.69 -13.66
C TRP A 875 -27.46 -28.48 -15.04
N GLY A 876 -27.35 -29.54 -15.85
CA GLY A 876 -26.84 -29.43 -17.22
C GLY A 876 -27.74 -28.56 -18.11
N ALA A 877 -29.06 -28.60 -17.91
CA ALA A 877 -29.98 -27.71 -18.62
C ALA A 877 -29.89 -26.26 -18.12
N TRP A 878 -29.80 -26.06 -16.81
CA TRP A 878 -29.73 -24.76 -16.16
C TRP A 878 -28.42 -24.02 -16.49
N SER A 879 -27.27 -24.70 -16.33
CA SER A 879 -25.94 -24.15 -16.63
C SER A 879 -25.81 -23.72 -18.09
N ARG A 880 -26.24 -24.53 -19.06
CA ARG A 880 -26.21 -24.16 -20.49
C ARG A 880 -27.07 -22.96 -20.83
N ARG A 881 -28.23 -22.78 -20.19
CA ARG A 881 -29.08 -21.59 -20.39
C ARG A 881 -28.44 -20.33 -19.81
N ARG A 882 -27.64 -20.45 -18.75
CA ARG A 882 -27.00 -19.32 -18.06
C ARG A 882 -25.52 -19.08 -18.42
N GLU A 883 -24.80 -20.00 -19.05
CA GLU A 883 -23.46 -19.72 -19.63
C GLU A 883 -23.52 -18.65 -20.74
N LEU A 884 -24.71 -18.40 -21.31
CA LEU A 884 -25.00 -17.26 -22.18
C LEU A 884 -25.22 -15.92 -21.43
N LEU A 885 -25.38 -15.94 -20.10
CA LEU A 885 -25.82 -14.80 -19.27
C LEU A 885 -24.96 -14.56 -18.00
N LEU A 886 -24.03 -15.45 -17.66
CA LEU A 886 -23.14 -15.30 -16.50
C LEU A 886 -21.93 -14.44 -16.89
N TRP A 887 -22.01 -13.16 -16.51
CA TRP A 887 -20.92 -12.23 -16.22
C TRP A 887 -19.62 -12.45 -17.02
N ARG A 888 -19.51 -11.75 -18.17
CA ARG A 888 -18.19 -11.36 -18.70
C ARG A 888 -17.65 -10.23 -17.81
N PRO A 889 -16.38 -10.28 -17.35
CA PRO A 889 -15.76 -9.08 -16.80
C PRO A 889 -15.86 -7.94 -17.82
N ALA A 890 -16.16 -6.73 -17.35
CA ALA A 890 -16.37 -5.56 -18.20
C ALA A 890 -15.17 -5.20 -19.10
N SER A 891 -14.03 -5.86 -18.94
CA SER A 891 -12.85 -5.75 -19.81
C SER A 891 -13.00 -6.42 -21.18
N ASP A 892 -13.96 -7.33 -21.38
CA ASP A 892 -14.09 -8.13 -22.62
C ASP A 892 -15.41 -7.92 -23.38
N ALA A 893 -16.16 -6.88 -23.04
CA ALA A 893 -17.33 -6.47 -23.82
C ALA A 893 -16.87 -5.65 -25.04
N LYS A 894 -16.67 -6.32 -26.19
CA LYS A 894 -16.69 -5.60 -27.48
C LYS A 894 -18.02 -4.86 -27.58
N PRO A 895 -18.05 -3.58 -27.99
CA PRO A 895 -19.30 -2.88 -28.24
C PRO A 895 -20.11 -3.68 -29.27
N LYS A 896 -21.38 -3.96 -28.94
CA LYS A 896 -22.33 -4.45 -29.95
C LYS A 896 -22.42 -3.36 -31.04
N PRO A 897 -22.30 -3.71 -32.33
CA PRO A 897 -22.58 -2.75 -33.39
C PRO A 897 -24.04 -2.32 -33.22
N ILE A 898 -24.24 -1.01 -33.11
CA ILE A 898 -25.54 -0.38 -33.25
C ILE A 898 -26.01 -0.76 -34.66
N ALA A 899 -27.04 -1.59 -34.74
CA ALA A 899 -27.76 -1.81 -35.98
C ALA A 899 -28.46 -0.49 -36.32
N ALA A 900 -28.07 0.11 -37.43
CA ALA A 900 -28.80 1.21 -38.03
C ALA A 900 -30.12 0.66 -38.59
N GLU A 901 -31.22 1.09 -37.99
CA GLU A 901 -32.51 1.37 -38.66
C GLU A 901 -33.37 2.28 -37.78
#